data_AF-A0A816IG08-F1
#
_entry.id   AF-A0A816IG08-F1
#
_cell.length_a   1.000
_cell.length_b   1.000
_cell.length_c   1.000
_cell.angle_alpha   90.00
_cell.angle_beta   90.00
_cell.angle_gamma   90.00
#
_symmetry.space_group_name_H-M   'P 1'
#
loop_
_entity.id
_entity.type
_entity.pdbx_description
1 polymer ?
#
loop_
_entity_poly.entity_id
_entity_poly.type
_entity_poly.pdbx_seq_one_letter_code
_entity_poly.pdbx_strand_id
1 'polypeptide(L)'
;MEMRWGLITVVIVAVAVGLGSADEWGQRAPYRIHTLFSVECQNYFDWQTVGLMHSFKKSRQPGPITRLLSCTEEEMKNYRGMDLAPTFRVPSWSRHPKTGDWYPAINKPVGVLHWLQHSEDAKNVDWVVILDADQIIRGPIIPWELGAERGRPFAAHYGYLVGCDNMLVRLHTNHPELCDKVGGLLAMHIDDLRVLAPLWLSKTEDVRQDTAHWSTNLTGDVYGKGWISEMYGYSFGAAEAGLKHKINDDLMIYPGYVPREGVEPILMHYGLPFSIGNWSFTKLDHHEDNIVYDCNRLFPEPPYPREVKMMEPDQYKRRGLLLSLECMNTLNEGLIMRHAENGCPKPKWSKYLSFLKSKTFMELTKPKLLAPGSVHILPDQHQHQQPPPVDEFKGPYPKIHTLFSTECTTYFDWQTVGFMHSFRLSGQPGNITRLLSCTDEDLKKYKGRDLAPTHNVPSMSRHPLTGDWYPAINKPAAVVHWLHHTNIDAEYIVILDADMILRGPITPWEYKAARGRPVSTPYDYLIGCDNDLAKLHTRNPEACDKVGGVIIMHIDDLRKFAMYWLLKTQEVRADKEHYAKELTGDIYESGWISEMYGYSFGAAELNLRHIINKEILIYPGYVPEPGVDYRVFHYGLEFKVGNWSFDKANWRNTDLINKCWAKFPDPPTPSEVHETDNDLRQRDLLSIECGQKLNEALLLHHKRRNCPEPGSESESKESISLGSRKVGKLEAKQAKGSDETTEETTSEGRFSRLKMWVIAVWVISGVGFMVVMLLVCSTRKVRARGKGYRNKRRTTSSYSKPGFE
;
A
#
# COMPACT_ATOMS: atom_id res chain seq x y z
N MET A 1 -70.15 7.63 -67.39
CA MET A 1 -69.02 6.67 -67.42
C MET A 1 -68.88 6.13 -66.02
N GLU A 2 -69.69 5.14 -65.65
CA GLU A 2 -69.34 3.69 -65.70
C GLU A 2 -68.20 3.33 -64.74
N MET A 3 -68.23 2.34 -63.84
CA MET A 3 -69.22 1.33 -63.44
C MET A 3 -68.58 0.50 -62.28
N ARG A 4 -69.38 0.07 -61.29
CA ARG A 4 -69.22 -1.12 -60.37
C ARG A 4 -68.10 -1.13 -59.30
N TRP A 5 -68.42 -1.18 -57.99
CA TRP A 5 -68.92 -2.29 -57.13
C TRP A 5 -67.83 -3.29 -56.65
N GLY A 6 -67.68 -3.42 -55.33
CA GLY A 6 -66.95 -4.49 -54.65
C GLY A 6 -66.72 -4.23 -53.16
N LEU A 7 -67.63 -4.70 -52.31
CA LEU A 7 -67.57 -4.72 -50.83
C LEU A 7 -67.52 -6.22 -50.39
N ILE A 8 -67.10 -6.51 -49.15
CA ILE A 8 -67.16 -7.81 -48.40
C ILE A 8 -65.83 -8.61 -48.51
N THR A 9 -65.11 -9.04 -47.45
CA THR A 9 -65.52 -9.68 -46.17
C THR A 9 -64.44 -9.59 -45.07
N VAL A 10 -64.89 -9.78 -43.82
CA VAL A 10 -64.20 -9.68 -42.52
C VAL A 10 -63.78 -11.08 -41.98
N VAL A 11 -62.85 -11.08 -41.00
CA VAL A 11 -62.62 -12.03 -39.86
C VAL A 11 -61.64 -13.21 -40.07
N ILE A 12 -60.57 -13.29 -39.25
CA ILE A 12 -60.28 -14.37 -38.25
C ILE A 12 -58.92 -14.14 -37.55
N VAL A 13 -58.90 -14.53 -36.27
CA VAL A 13 -57.93 -14.41 -35.19
C VAL A 13 -56.89 -15.56 -35.18
N ALA A 14 -55.72 -15.27 -34.58
CA ALA A 14 -54.82 -16.18 -33.83
C ALA A 14 -53.74 -17.05 -34.53
N VAL A 15 -52.51 -16.85 -34.02
CA VAL A 15 -51.56 -17.88 -33.51
C VAL A 15 -50.65 -18.62 -34.50
N ALA A 16 -49.34 -18.57 -34.16
CA ALA A 16 -48.26 -19.55 -34.34
C ALA A 16 -47.28 -19.46 -35.54
N VAL A 17 -46.03 -19.09 -35.16
CA VAL A 17 -44.75 -19.79 -35.41
C VAL A 17 -44.00 -19.57 -36.74
N GLY A 18 -42.73 -19.16 -36.60
CA GLY A 18 -41.68 -19.15 -37.62
C GLY A 18 -40.73 -17.94 -37.43
N LEU A 19 -39.89 -17.87 -36.39
CA LEU A 19 -38.52 -18.42 -36.34
C LEU A 19 -37.62 -17.97 -37.52
N GLY A 20 -36.55 -17.23 -37.18
CA GLY A 20 -35.42 -16.86 -38.06
C GLY A 20 -35.56 -15.45 -38.63
N SER A 21 -34.63 -14.51 -38.51
CA SER A 21 -33.24 -14.51 -38.05
C SER A 21 -32.89 -13.06 -37.71
N ALA A 22 -32.68 -12.74 -36.44
CA ALA A 22 -32.01 -11.51 -36.05
C ALA A 22 -30.53 -11.86 -35.83
N ASP A 23 -29.78 -11.90 -36.92
CA ASP A 23 -28.32 -11.90 -36.90
C ASP A 23 -27.88 -10.95 -38.02
N GLU A 24 -27.19 -9.87 -37.63
CA GLU A 24 -26.01 -9.31 -38.31
C GLU A 24 -25.75 -7.88 -37.83
N TRP A 25 -25.23 -7.77 -36.59
CA TRP A 25 -24.16 -6.83 -36.19
C TRP A 25 -23.63 -7.20 -34.78
N GLY A 26 -23.57 -8.50 -34.48
CA GLY A 26 -22.77 -9.02 -33.38
C GLY A 26 -21.43 -9.50 -33.94
N GLN A 27 -20.33 -8.86 -33.57
CA GLN A 27 -19.06 -9.59 -33.54
C GLN A 27 -19.32 -10.84 -32.70
N ARG A 28 -19.28 -12.04 -33.31
CA ARG A 28 -19.41 -13.30 -32.56
C ARG A 28 -18.30 -13.29 -31.52
N ALA A 29 -18.67 -13.13 -30.25
CA ALA A 29 -17.71 -13.23 -29.16
C ALA A 29 -16.96 -14.56 -29.32
N PRO A 30 -15.62 -14.57 -29.21
CA PRO A 30 -14.81 -15.74 -29.52
C PRO A 30 -15.15 -16.95 -28.63
N TYR A 31 -15.78 -16.70 -27.47
CA TYR A 31 -16.11 -17.72 -26.47
C TYR A 31 -17.49 -17.49 -25.86
N ARG A 32 -18.10 -18.56 -25.32
CA ARG A 32 -19.42 -18.55 -24.69
C ARG A 32 -19.30 -18.18 -23.21
N ILE A 33 -20.06 -17.17 -22.77
CA ILE A 33 -20.12 -16.70 -21.39
C ILE A 33 -21.45 -17.13 -20.76
N HIS A 34 -21.44 -17.53 -19.48
CA HIS A 34 -22.64 -17.74 -18.67
C HIS A 34 -22.52 -17.01 -17.32
N THR A 35 -23.54 -16.27 -16.92
CA THR A 35 -23.57 -15.57 -15.62
C THR A 35 -24.39 -16.35 -14.59
N LEU A 36 -23.86 -16.53 -13.38
CA LEU A 36 -24.51 -17.21 -12.26
C LEU A 36 -24.65 -16.26 -11.07
N PHE A 37 -25.72 -16.42 -10.31
CA PHE A 37 -25.85 -15.81 -8.99
C PHE A 37 -26.71 -16.72 -8.10
N SER A 38 -26.42 -16.73 -6.80
CA SER A 38 -27.08 -17.61 -5.82
C SER A 38 -28.03 -16.84 -4.93
N VAL A 39 -29.21 -17.41 -4.65
CA VAL A 39 -30.24 -16.82 -3.78
C VAL A 39 -31.05 -17.89 -3.05
N GLU A 40 -31.83 -17.46 -2.06
CA GLU A 40 -32.80 -18.29 -1.35
C GLU A 40 -34.26 -17.86 -1.64
N CYS A 41 -35.23 -18.73 -1.34
CA CYS A 41 -36.68 -18.48 -1.50
C CYS A 41 -37.24 -17.46 -0.49
N GLN A 42 -36.75 -16.23 -0.50
CA GLN A 42 -37.16 -15.18 0.44
C GLN A 42 -37.35 -13.83 -0.24
N ASN A 43 -38.25 -13.00 0.30
CA ASN A 43 -38.51 -11.65 -0.19
C ASN A 43 -37.21 -10.81 -0.27
N TYR A 44 -36.28 -11.04 0.67
CA TYR A 44 -34.97 -10.39 0.70
C TYR A 44 -34.24 -10.49 -0.64
N PHE A 45 -34.24 -11.67 -1.26
CA PHE A 45 -33.55 -11.90 -2.53
C PHE A 45 -34.40 -11.58 -3.74
N ASP A 46 -35.72 -11.49 -3.61
CA ASP A 46 -36.61 -11.19 -4.72
C ASP A 46 -36.36 -9.79 -5.28
N TRP A 47 -36.30 -8.77 -4.42
CA TRP A 47 -36.06 -7.40 -4.88
C TRP A 47 -34.61 -7.20 -5.36
N GLN A 48 -33.65 -7.94 -4.80
CA GLN A 48 -32.27 -7.97 -5.27
C GLN A 48 -32.18 -8.60 -6.66
N THR A 49 -32.89 -9.70 -6.89
CA THR A 49 -33.00 -10.37 -8.20
C THR A 49 -33.55 -9.41 -9.25
N VAL A 50 -34.58 -8.61 -8.91
CA VAL A 50 -35.13 -7.58 -9.82
C VAL A 50 -34.06 -6.56 -10.20
N GLY A 51 -33.30 -6.06 -9.22
CA GLY A 51 -32.20 -5.13 -9.44
C GLY A 51 -31.12 -5.68 -10.37
N LEU A 52 -30.62 -6.88 -10.05
CA LEU A 52 -29.58 -7.55 -10.83
C LEU A 52 -30.06 -7.85 -12.26
N MET A 53 -31.24 -8.44 -12.44
CA MET A 53 -31.79 -8.78 -13.76
C MET A 53 -32.06 -7.53 -14.62
N HIS A 54 -32.52 -6.44 -14.00
CA HIS A 54 -32.70 -5.18 -14.70
C HIS A 54 -31.35 -4.61 -15.17
N SER A 55 -30.37 -4.55 -14.28
CA SER A 55 -29.02 -4.05 -14.61
C SER A 55 -28.29 -4.94 -15.62
N PHE A 56 -28.49 -6.26 -15.58
CA PHE A 56 -28.01 -7.23 -16.57
C PHE A 56 -28.52 -6.91 -17.98
N LYS A 57 -29.85 -6.73 -18.13
CA LYS A 57 -30.45 -6.35 -19.42
C LYS A 57 -29.95 -4.98 -19.88
N LYS A 58 -29.86 -4.02 -18.96
CA LYS A 58 -29.50 -2.63 -19.27
C LYS A 58 -28.04 -2.47 -19.69
N SER A 59 -27.12 -3.16 -19.02
CA SER A 59 -25.68 -3.18 -19.32
C SER A 59 -25.33 -3.91 -20.62
N ARG A 60 -26.28 -4.70 -21.16
CA ARG A 60 -26.08 -5.59 -22.31
C ARG A 60 -25.01 -6.65 -22.02
N GLN A 61 -25.03 -7.20 -20.80
CA GLN A 61 -24.17 -8.31 -20.42
C GLN A 61 -24.34 -9.47 -21.43
N PRO A 62 -23.24 -9.96 -22.04
CA PRO A 62 -23.32 -11.07 -22.99
C PRO A 62 -23.61 -12.41 -22.32
N GLY A 63 -24.23 -13.31 -23.07
CA GLY A 63 -24.54 -14.67 -22.62
C GLY A 63 -25.83 -14.78 -21.79
N PRO A 64 -26.26 -16.01 -21.47
CA PRO A 64 -27.35 -16.25 -20.54
C PRO A 64 -26.96 -15.97 -19.07
N ILE A 65 -27.97 -15.73 -18.23
CA ILE A 65 -27.85 -15.64 -16.77
C ILE A 65 -28.76 -16.68 -16.12
N THR A 66 -28.25 -17.39 -15.12
CA THR A 66 -29.00 -18.39 -14.35
C THR A 66 -28.93 -18.09 -12.85
N ARG A 67 -30.11 -18.04 -12.24
CA ARG A 67 -30.30 -17.94 -10.79
C ARG A 67 -30.26 -19.33 -10.16
N LEU A 68 -29.32 -19.54 -9.25
CA LEU A 68 -29.22 -20.76 -8.44
C LEU A 68 -30.09 -20.56 -7.20
N LEU A 69 -31.26 -21.21 -7.18
CA LEU A 69 -32.28 -20.98 -6.16
C LEU A 69 -32.29 -22.14 -5.16
N SER A 70 -31.83 -21.87 -3.93
CA SER A 70 -31.82 -22.80 -2.80
C SER A 70 -33.06 -22.60 -1.94
N CYS A 71 -33.90 -23.62 -1.83
CA CYS A 71 -35.12 -23.55 -1.03
C CYS A 71 -35.37 -24.84 -0.28
N THR A 72 -35.96 -24.74 0.90
CA THR A 72 -36.60 -25.87 1.56
C THR A 72 -37.92 -26.22 0.85
N GLU A 73 -38.37 -27.47 1.02
CA GLU A 73 -39.66 -27.92 0.49
C GLU A 73 -40.85 -27.10 1.02
N GLU A 74 -40.73 -26.52 2.22
CA GLU A 74 -41.77 -25.67 2.80
C GLU A 74 -41.79 -24.27 2.18
N GLU A 75 -40.63 -23.62 2.06
CA GLU A 75 -40.52 -22.31 1.41
C GLU A 75 -41.03 -22.36 -0.04
N MET A 76 -40.68 -23.44 -0.76
CA MET A 76 -41.03 -23.59 -2.17
C MET A 76 -42.54 -23.78 -2.40
N LYS A 77 -43.32 -24.27 -1.44
CA LYS A 77 -44.79 -24.39 -1.63
C LYS A 77 -45.46 -23.05 -1.83
N ASN A 78 -44.94 -21.99 -1.20
CA ASN A 78 -45.54 -20.66 -1.20
C ASN A 78 -44.68 -19.59 -1.91
N TYR A 79 -43.54 -19.99 -2.49
CA TYR A 79 -42.63 -19.06 -3.13
C TYR A 79 -43.20 -18.52 -4.45
N ARG A 80 -43.28 -17.19 -4.56
CA ARG A 80 -43.91 -16.48 -5.70
C ARG A 80 -42.91 -16.03 -6.76
N GLY A 81 -41.62 -16.00 -6.44
CA GLY A 81 -40.61 -15.33 -7.26
C GLY A 81 -39.97 -16.21 -8.34
N MET A 82 -40.60 -17.31 -8.76
CA MET A 82 -40.02 -18.25 -9.73
C MET A 82 -39.73 -17.63 -11.10
N ASP A 83 -40.50 -16.64 -11.51
CA ASP A 83 -40.44 -15.97 -12.80
C ASP A 83 -39.50 -14.75 -12.83
N LEU A 84 -38.85 -14.42 -11.69
CA LEU A 84 -37.97 -13.25 -11.58
C LEU A 84 -36.70 -13.35 -12.44
N ALA A 85 -36.21 -14.57 -12.70
CA ALA A 85 -35.03 -14.85 -13.49
C ALA A 85 -35.07 -16.29 -14.04
N PRO A 86 -34.33 -16.61 -15.13
CA PRO A 86 -34.07 -18.00 -15.49
C PRO A 86 -33.47 -18.74 -14.29
N THR A 87 -34.13 -19.78 -13.82
CA THR A 87 -33.87 -20.36 -12.49
C THR A 87 -33.50 -21.83 -12.60
N PHE A 88 -32.38 -22.20 -11.99
CA PHE A 88 -31.98 -23.58 -11.75
C PHE A 88 -32.13 -23.88 -10.25
N ARG A 89 -32.96 -24.87 -9.93
CA ARG A 89 -33.19 -25.28 -8.54
C ARG A 89 -32.02 -26.09 -8.04
N VAL A 90 -31.58 -25.79 -6.82
CA VAL A 90 -30.47 -26.46 -6.15
C VAL A 90 -30.92 -26.84 -4.73
N PRO A 91 -30.33 -27.89 -4.13
CA PRO A 91 -30.67 -28.26 -2.76
C PRO A 91 -30.34 -27.12 -1.79
N SER A 92 -31.21 -26.90 -0.80
CA SER A 92 -30.89 -26.00 0.31
C SER A 92 -30.07 -26.73 1.37
N TRP A 93 -28.91 -26.17 1.67
CA TRP A 93 -28.02 -26.54 2.76
C TRP A 93 -28.00 -25.44 3.83
N SER A 94 -28.99 -24.54 3.86
CA SER A 94 -29.10 -23.52 4.91
C SER A 94 -29.08 -24.12 6.30
N ARG A 95 -29.62 -25.34 6.46
CA ARG A 95 -29.27 -26.26 7.54
C ARG A 95 -28.40 -27.37 6.98
N HIS A 96 -27.19 -27.49 7.50
CA HIS A 96 -26.23 -28.47 7.04
C HIS A 96 -26.76 -29.89 7.26
N PRO A 97 -26.78 -30.77 6.24
CA PRO A 97 -27.45 -32.07 6.32
C PRO A 97 -26.82 -33.03 7.35
N LYS A 98 -25.51 -32.90 7.60
CA LYS A 98 -24.78 -33.75 8.58
C LYS A 98 -24.74 -33.18 10.00
N THR A 99 -24.37 -31.91 10.16
CA THR A 99 -24.11 -31.29 11.46
C THR A 99 -25.34 -30.57 12.02
N GLY A 100 -26.33 -30.25 11.19
CA GLY A 100 -27.49 -29.44 11.56
C GLY A 100 -27.19 -27.94 11.75
N ASP A 101 -25.94 -27.52 11.55
CA ASP A 101 -25.53 -26.10 11.64
C ASP A 101 -26.34 -25.25 10.67
N TRP A 102 -26.78 -24.08 11.14
CA TRP A 102 -27.51 -23.14 10.31
C TRP A 102 -26.53 -22.11 9.74
N TYR A 103 -26.21 -22.26 8.46
CA TYR A 103 -25.29 -21.41 7.72
C TYR A 103 -25.74 -21.23 6.26
N PRO A 104 -26.68 -20.31 5.98
CA PRO A 104 -27.25 -20.15 4.64
C PRO A 104 -26.26 -19.83 3.52
N ALA A 105 -25.15 -19.15 3.82
CA ALA A 105 -24.17 -18.78 2.80
C ALA A 105 -23.51 -20.00 2.11
N ILE A 106 -23.49 -21.18 2.74
CA ILE A 106 -23.00 -22.43 2.11
C ILE A 106 -23.80 -22.83 0.86
N ASN A 107 -25.01 -22.30 0.68
CA ASN A 107 -25.81 -22.56 -0.51
C ASN A 107 -25.12 -22.13 -1.80
N LYS A 108 -24.24 -21.11 -1.75
CA LYS A 108 -23.53 -20.62 -2.93
C LYS A 108 -22.57 -21.67 -3.52
N PRO A 109 -21.60 -22.24 -2.77
CA PRO A 109 -20.75 -23.32 -3.28
C PRO A 109 -21.55 -24.59 -3.62
N VAL A 110 -22.56 -24.95 -2.81
CA VAL A 110 -23.45 -26.10 -3.10
C VAL A 110 -24.17 -25.91 -4.44
N GLY A 111 -24.75 -24.72 -4.66
CA GLY A 111 -25.50 -24.41 -5.86
C GLY A 111 -24.63 -24.43 -7.10
N VAL A 112 -23.43 -23.87 -7.03
CA VAL A 112 -22.46 -23.86 -8.14
C VAL A 112 -22.03 -25.27 -8.50
N LEU A 113 -21.67 -26.09 -7.50
CA LEU A 113 -21.30 -27.49 -7.70
C LEU A 113 -22.47 -28.31 -8.29
N HIS A 114 -23.68 -28.12 -7.76
CA HIS A 114 -24.87 -28.81 -8.24
C HIS A 114 -25.22 -28.42 -9.68
N TRP A 115 -25.07 -27.14 -10.04
CA TRP A 115 -25.26 -26.66 -11.41
C TRP A 115 -24.26 -27.28 -12.37
N LEU A 116 -22.98 -27.36 -12.02
CA LEU A 116 -21.96 -28.03 -12.84
C LEU A 116 -22.27 -29.51 -13.09
N GLN A 117 -22.83 -30.19 -12.10
CA GLN A 117 -23.11 -31.63 -12.18
C GLN A 117 -24.40 -31.96 -12.96
N HIS A 118 -25.41 -31.09 -12.90
CA HIS A 118 -26.77 -31.44 -13.33
C HIS A 118 -27.38 -30.51 -14.39
N SER A 119 -26.78 -29.36 -14.68
CA SER A 119 -27.30 -28.44 -15.70
C SER A 119 -26.75 -28.76 -17.09
N GLU A 120 -27.62 -28.75 -18.09
CA GLU A 120 -27.19 -28.82 -19.50
C GLU A 120 -26.43 -27.56 -19.93
N ASP A 121 -26.71 -26.41 -19.33
CA ASP A 121 -26.02 -25.14 -19.62
C ASP A 121 -24.52 -25.25 -19.31
N ALA A 122 -24.16 -25.95 -18.23
CA ALA A 122 -22.78 -26.14 -17.79
C ALA A 122 -21.93 -26.98 -18.76
N LYS A 123 -22.55 -27.70 -19.71
CA LYS A 123 -21.85 -28.47 -20.74
C LYS A 123 -21.44 -27.58 -21.93
N ASN A 124 -22.11 -26.45 -22.12
CA ASN A 124 -22.00 -25.61 -23.32
C ASN A 124 -21.54 -24.17 -23.03
N VAL A 125 -20.61 -24.03 -22.08
CA VAL A 125 -20.03 -22.75 -21.67
C VAL A 125 -18.51 -22.84 -21.66
N ASP A 126 -17.83 -21.73 -21.96
CA ASP A 126 -16.36 -21.65 -21.88
C ASP A 126 -15.93 -20.80 -20.67
N TRP A 127 -16.67 -19.73 -20.38
CA TRP A 127 -16.39 -18.80 -19.28
C TRP A 127 -17.61 -18.58 -18.38
N VAL A 128 -17.38 -18.57 -17.07
CA VAL A 128 -18.42 -18.35 -16.06
C VAL A 128 -18.13 -17.08 -15.29
N VAL A 129 -19.16 -16.24 -15.14
CA VAL A 129 -19.16 -15.06 -14.27
C VAL A 129 -20.09 -15.32 -13.09
N ILE A 130 -19.60 -15.35 -11.86
CA ILE A 130 -20.40 -15.54 -10.65
C ILE A 130 -20.49 -14.20 -9.94
N LEU A 131 -21.73 -13.76 -9.66
CA LEU A 131 -22.07 -12.50 -9.02
C LEU A 131 -22.87 -12.73 -7.73
N ASP A 132 -22.88 -11.73 -6.86
CA ASP A 132 -23.79 -11.67 -5.72
C ASP A 132 -25.12 -11.01 -6.13
N ALA A 133 -26.21 -11.38 -5.47
CA ALA A 133 -27.55 -10.87 -5.78
C ALA A 133 -27.69 -9.36 -5.51
N ASP A 134 -26.90 -8.81 -4.59
CA ASP A 134 -26.90 -7.41 -4.19
C ASP A 134 -25.94 -6.54 -5.03
N GLN A 135 -25.85 -6.83 -6.33
CA GLN A 135 -25.00 -6.11 -7.27
C GLN A 135 -25.78 -5.44 -8.40
N ILE A 136 -25.28 -4.30 -8.87
CA ILE A 136 -25.79 -3.57 -10.04
C ILE A 136 -24.70 -3.54 -11.11
N ILE A 137 -24.99 -4.13 -12.26
CA ILE A 137 -24.10 -4.15 -13.42
C ILE A 137 -24.25 -2.84 -14.19
N ARG A 138 -23.19 -2.03 -14.23
CA ARG A 138 -23.11 -0.77 -14.98
C ARG A 138 -22.53 -0.96 -16.38
N GLY A 139 -21.80 -2.04 -16.62
CA GLY A 139 -21.12 -2.33 -17.88
C GLY A 139 -20.91 -3.83 -18.10
N PRO A 140 -20.70 -4.29 -19.34
CA PRO A 140 -20.48 -5.70 -19.61
C PRO A 140 -19.19 -6.21 -18.95
N ILE A 141 -19.29 -7.36 -18.28
CA ILE A 141 -18.22 -8.09 -17.61
C ILE A 141 -17.78 -9.21 -18.54
N ILE A 142 -16.68 -8.98 -19.26
CA ILE A 142 -16.16 -9.89 -20.28
C ILE A 142 -14.84 -10.50 -19.78
N PRO A 143 -14.80 -11.79 -19.38
CA PRO A 143 -13.68 -12.37 -18.65
C PRO A 143 -12.30 -12.16 -19.29
N TRP A 144 -12.16 -12.39 -20.59
CA TRP A 144 -10.87 -12.21 -21.28
C TRP A 144 -10.48 -10.73 -21.49
N GLU A 145 -11.44 -9.80 -21.53
CA GLU A 145 -11.14 -8.35 -21.54
C GLU A 145 -10.69 -7.87 -20.16
N LEU A 146 -11.13 -8.54 -19.10
CA LEU A 146 -10.61 -8.39 -17.73
C LEU A 146 -9.25 -9.06 -17.53
N GLY A 147 -8.79 -9.78 -18.56
CA GLY A 147 -7.54 -10.52 -18.55
C GLY A 147 -7.64 -11.93 -17.97
N ALA A 148 -8.81 -12.44 -17.60
CA ALA A 148 -8.93 -13.81 -17.10
C ALA A 148 -8.36 -14.82 -18.12
N GLU A 149 -7.61 -15.80 -17.62
CA GLU A 149 -6.99 -16.89 -18.39
C GLU A 149 -7.29 -18.23 -17.68
N ARG A 150 -7.17 -19.36 -18.39
CA ARG A 150 -7.21 -20.68 -17.74
C ARG A 150 -6.13 -20.76 -16.66
N GLY A 151 -6.48 -21.25 -15.48
CA GLY A 151 -5.62 -21.27 -14.29
C GLY A 151 -5.42 -19.90 -13.61
N ARG A 152 -5.84 -18.80 -14.25
CA ARG A 152 -5.72 -17.44 -13.74
C ARG A 152 -7.06 -16.69 -13.80
N PRO A 153 -8.02 -17.06 -12.94
CA PRO A 153 -9.32 -16.41 -12.88
C PRO A 153 -9.19 -14.92 -12.57
N PHE A 154 -10.18 -14.12 -12.95
CA PHE A 154 -10.29 -12.73 -12.55
C PHE A 154 -11.24 -12.61 -11.35
N ALA A 155 -10.91 -11.75 -10.37
CA ALA A 155 -11.84 -11.45 -9.28
C ALA A 155 -11.72 -10.03 -8.73
N ALA A 156 -12.78 -9.55 -8.07
CA ALA A 156 -12.72 -8.33 -7.26
C ALA A 156 -12.04 -8.62 -5.91
N HIS A 157 -11.38 -7.62 -5.36
CA HIS A 157 -10.64 -7.71 -4.10
C HIS A 157 -11.57 -7.54 -2.89
N TYR A 158 -11.43 -8.43 -1.91
CA TYR A 158 -12.08 -8.39 -0.59
C TYR A 158 -11.02 -8.23 0.52
N GLY A 159 -10.50 -7.02 0.69
CA GLY A 159 -9.39 -6.74 1.62
C GLY A 159 -9.67 -7.07 3.10
N TYR A 160 -10.92 -7.26 3.50
CA TYR A 160 -11.31 -7.65 4.86
C TYR A 160 -11.07 -9.15 5.16
N LEU A 161 -10.72 -9.97 4.16
CA LEU A 161 -10.34 -11.37 4.36
C LEU A 161 -8.90 -11.50 4.91
N VAL A 162 -8.67 -11.04 6.14
CA VAL A 162 -7.33 -11.01 6.76
C VAL A 162 -6.73 -12.40 7.02
N GLY A 163 -7.54 -13.46 6.94
CA GLY A 163 -7.14 -14.85 7.17
C GLY A 163 -6.16 -15.41 6.14
N CYS A 164 -6.07 -14.82 4.94
CA CYS A 164 -5.00 -15.14 4.00
C CYS A 164 -3.61 -14.68 4.49
N ASP A 165 -3.54 -13.70 5.40
CA ASP A 165 -2.26 -13.11 5.85
C ASP A 165 -1.81 -13.61 7.23
N ASN A 166 -2.57 -14.51 7.86
CA ASN A 166 -2.32 -14.94 9.22
C ASN A 166 -2.32 -16.48 9.34
N MET A 167 -2.42 -17.01 10.56
CA MET A 167 -2.36 -18.46 10.77
C MET A 167 -3.50 -19.24 10.09
N LEU A 168 -4.65 -18.61 9.83
CA LEU A 168 -5.85 -19.28 9.31
C LEU A 168 -5.58 -19.96 7.96
N VAL A 169 -4.81 -19.32 7.07
CA VAL A 169 -4.45 -19.91 5.78
C VAL A 169 -3.68 -21.22 5.93
N ARG A 170 -2.77 -21.31 6.92
CA ARG A 170 -1.96 -22.52 7.15
C ARG A 170 -2.74 -23.66 7.80
N LEU A 171 -3.87 -23.34 8.45
CA LEU A 171 -4.77 -24.34 9.03
C LEU A 171 -5.65 -24.99 7.95
N HIS A 172 -6.02 -24.23 6.92
CA HIS A 172 -7.09 -24.60 6.00
C HIS A 172 -6.65 -24.80 4.54
N THR A 173 -5.39 -24.56 4.18
CA THR A 173 -4.86 -24.94 2.87
C THR A 173 -3.39 -25.39 2.95
N ASN A 174 -3.03 -26.34 2.09
CA ASN A 174 -1.63 -26.74 1.88
C ASN A 174 -0.84 -25.75 1.01
N HIS A 175 -1.54 -24.82 0.36
CA HIS A 175 -0.99 -23.85 -0.59
C HIS A 175 -1.22 -22.41 -0.09
N PRO A 176 -0.69 -22.02 1.09
CA PRO A 176 -0.93 -20.70 1.64
C PRO A 176 -0.43 -19.56 0.74
N GLU A 177 0.57 -19.83 -0.10
CA GLU A 177 1.11 -18.92 -1.11
C GLU A 177 0.15 -18.57 -2.26
N LEU A 178 -0.97 -19.29 -2.39
CA LEU A 178 -2.00 -19.06 -3.41
C LEU A 178 -3.31 -18.49 -2.82
N CYS A 179 -3.33 -18.11 -1.53
CA CYS A 179 -4.53 -17.52 -0.93
C CYS A 179 -4.72 -16.08 -1.37
N ASP A 180 -5.65 -15.86 -2.29
CA ASP A 180 -6.04 -14.52 -2.72
C ASP A 180 -7.24 -14.00 -1.90
N LYS A 181 -7.21 -12.73 -1.51
CA LYS A 181 -8.33 -12.05 -0.83
C LYS A 181 -9.38 -11.58 -1.83
N VAL A 182 -10.21 -12.50 -2.31
CA VAL A 182 -11.09 -12.25 -3.45
C VAL A 182 -12.55 -12.62 -3.16
N GLY A 183 -13.46 -11.96 -3.85
CA GLY A 183 -14.88 -12.28 -3.81
C GLY A 183 -15.75 -11.27 -4.54
N GLY A 184 -17.06 -11.45 -4.47
CA GLY A 184 -18.06 -10.55 -5.06
C GLY A 184 -18.24 -10.72 -6.56
N LEU A 185 -17.17 -10.53 -7.33
CA LEU A 185 -17.12 -10.81 -8.76
C LEU A 185 -16.06 -11.89 -8.99
N LEU A 186 -16.48 -13.01 -9.57
CA LEU A 186 -15.59 -14.11 -9.94
C LEU A 186 -15.79 -14.41 -11.43
N ALA A 187 -14.73 -14.33 -12.23
CA ALA A 187 -14.78 -14.59 -13.66
C ALA A 187 -13.68 -15.58 -14.06
N MET A 188 -14.06 -16.77 -14.50
CA MET A 188 -13.09 -17.87 -14.70
C MET A 188 -13.49 -18.80 -15.84
N HIS A 189 -12.52 -19.59 -16.30
CA HIS A 189 -12.79 -20.60 -17.30
C HIS A 189 -13.55 -21.79 -16.67
N ILE A 190 -14.42 -22.45 -17.44
CA ILE A 190 -15.26 -23.56 -16.94
C ILE A 190 -14.44 -24.72 -16.38
N ASP A 191 -13.27 -25.00 -16.98
CA ASP A 191 -12.37 -26.07 -16.54
C ASP A 191 -11.81 -25.79 -15.14
N ASP A 192 -11.47 -24.53 -14.83
CA ASP A 192 -11.00 -24.13 -13.50
C ASP A 192 -12.13 -24.26 -12.48
N LEU A 193 -13.35 -23.84 -12.85
CA LEU A 193 -14.52 -23.94 -11.98
C LEU A 193 -14.86 -25.40 -11.63
N ARG A 194 -14.66 -26.34 -12.57
CA ARG A 194 -14.90 -27.77 -12.33
C ARG A 194 -13.96 -28.37 -11.29
N VAL A 195 -12.72 -27.89 -11.22
CA VAL A 195 -11.74 -28.28 -10.18
C VAL A 195 -12.07 -27.57 -8.86
N LEU A 196 -12.36 -26.27 -8.94
CA LEU A 196 -12.60 -25.43 -7.77
C LEU A 196 -13.90 -25.77 -7.02
N ALA A 197 -15.02 -25.96 -7.70
CA ALA A 197 -16.33 -26.09 -7.06
C ALA A 197 -16.42 -27.14 -5.93
N PRO A 198 -15.91 -28.39 -6.08
CA PRO A 198 -15.88 -29.34 -4.97
C PRO A 198 -14.97 -28.89 -3.81
N LEU A 199 -13.84 -28.26 -4.11
CA LEU A 199 -12.91 -27.74 -3.10
C LEU A 199 -13.50 -26.54 -2.35
N TRP A 200 -14.21 -25.66 -3.05
CA TRP A 200 -14.92 -24.53 -2.45
C TRP A 200 -15.92 -25.01 -1.40
N LEU A 201 -16.74 -26.02 -1.71
CA LEU A 201 -17.66 -26.60 -0.74
C LEU A 201 -16.92 -27.22 0.45
N SER A 202 -15.92 -28.09 0.18
CA SER A 202 -15.16 -28.76 1.23
C SER A 202 -14.47 -27.78 2.18
N LYS A 203 -13.77 -26.78 1.64
CA LYS A 203 -13.07 -25.77 2.46
C LYS A 203 -14.03 -24.85 3.20
N THR A 204 -15.23 -24.62 2.65
CA THR A 204 -16.29 -23.91 3.38
C THR A 204 -16.71 -24.71 4.61
N GLU A 205 -16.92 -26.03 4.49
CA GLU A 205 -17.21 -26.90 5.64
C GLU A 205 -16.05 -26.88 6.66
N ASP A 206 -14.80 -26.99 6.21
CA ASP A 206 -13.61 -27.00 7.07
C ASP A 206 -13.50 -25.71 7.93
N VAL A 207 -13.56 -24.55 7.28
CA VAL A 207 -13.49 -23.24 7.97
C VAL A 207 -14.72 -23.00 8.85
N ARG A 208 -15.88 -23.50 8.44
CA ARG A 208 -17.11 -23.37 9.23
C ARG A 208 -17.05 -24.26 10.47
N GLN A 209 -16.50 -25.45 10.41
CA GLN A 209 -16.39 -26.34 11.56
C GLN A 209 -15.30 -25.87 12.55
N ASP A 210 -14.35 -25.07 12.10
CA ASP A 210 -13.31 -24.49 12.93
C ASP A 210 -13.79 -23.27 13.76
N THR A 211 -14.75 -23.52 14.65
CA THR A 211 -15.37 -22.48 15.48
C THR A 211 -14.39 -21.77 16.42
N ALA A 212 -13.23 -22.40 16.70
CA ALA A 212 -12.20 -21.83 17.57
C ALA A 212 -11.50 -20.61 16.95
N HIS A 213 -11.48 -20.51 15.61
CA HIS A 213 -10.76 -19.47 14.87
C HIS A 213 -11.67 -18.45 14.18
N TRP A 214 -12.96 -18.39 14.55
CA TRP A 214 -13.91 -17.41 14.00
C TRP A 214 -13.70 -15.96 14.44
N SER A 215 -12.76 -15.70 15.34
CA SER A 215 -12.56 -14.37 15.90
C SER A 215 -12.21 -13.34 14.82
N THR A 216 -12.68 -12.11 14.99
CA THR A 216 -12.53 -11.02 14.01
C THR A 216 -11.07 -10.71 13.67
N ASN A 217 -10.14 -10.90 14.61
CA ASN A 217 -8.70 -10.73 14.38
C ASN A 217 -8.11 -11.79 13.45
N LEU A 218 -8.72 -12.98 13.34
CA LEU A 218 -8.26 -14.06 12.48
C LEU A 218 -8.98 -14.06 11.13
N THR A 219 -10.29 -13.84 11.13
CA THR A 219 -11.11 -13.93 9.91
C THR A 219 -11.46 -12.58 9.31
N GLY A 220 -11.43 -11.48 10.07
CA GLY A 220 -12.02 -10.22 9.64
C GLY A 220 -13.55 -10.24 9.65
N ASP A 221 -14.18 -11.31 10.15
CA ASP A 221 -15.62 -11.35 10.37
C ASP A 221 -15.99 -10.38 11.49
N VAL A 222 -16.66 -9.28 11.15
CA VAL A 222 -17.06 -8.24 12.09
C VAL A 222 -18.01 -8.75 13.19
N TYR A 223 -18.67 -9.89 12.97
CA TYR A 223 -19.53 -10.52 13.96
C TYR A 223 -18.81 -11.60 14.79
N GLY A 224 -17.68 -12.10 14.30
CA GLY A 224 -16.94 -13.20 14.92
C GLY A 224 -17.77 -14.49 15.02
N LYS A 225 -18.60 -14.78 14.01
CA LYS A 225 -19.55 -15.92 13.98
C LYS A 225 -19.35 -16.83 12.78
N GLY A 226 -18.23 -16.70 12.07
CA GLY A 226 -17.95 -17.48 10.86
C GLY A 226 -18.91 -17.16 9.72
N TRP A 227 -19.41 -15.93 9.62
CA TRP A 227 -20.39 -15.57 8.57
C TRP A 227 -19.78 -15.57 7.17
N ILE A 228 -18.48 -15.30 7.09
CA ILE A 228 -17.69 -15.25 5.85
C ILE A 228 -16.91 -16.55 5.60
N SER A 229 -17.26 -17.67 6.26
CA SER A 229 -16.60 -18.97 6.06
C SER A 229 -16.64 -19.43 4.59
N GLU A 230 -17.70 -19.12 3.85
CA GLU A 230 -17.83 -19.44 2.43
C GLU A 230 -16.88 -18.64 1.54
N MET A 231 -16.57 -17.40 1.92
CA MET A 231 -15.58 -16.58 1.22
C MET A 231 -14.17 -17.14 1.41
N TYR A 232 -13.85 -17.58 2.63
CA TYR A 232 -12.61 -18.31 2.89
C TYR A 232 -12.58 -19.67 2.22
N GLY A 233 -13.71 -20.37 2.18
CA GLY A 233 -13.86 -21.62 1.44
C GLY A 233 -13.54 -21.43 -0.04
N TYR A 234 -13.94 -20.31 -0.64
CA TYR A 234 -13.55 -19.96 -2.00
C TYR A 234 -12.04 -19.75 -2.11
N SER A 235 -11.46 -18.84 -1.32
CA SER A 235 -10.04 -18.49 -1.40
C SER A 235 -9.12 -19.69 -1.14
N PHE A 236 -9.41 -20.49 -0.10
CA PHE A 236 -8.64 -21.70 0.21
C PHE A 236 -8.90 -22.81 -0.82
N GLY A 237 -10.14 -22.96 -1.31
CA GLY A 237 -10.45 -23.92 -2.37
C GLY A 237 -9.74 -23.58 -3.69
N ALA A 238 -9.61 -22.30 -4.02
CA ALA A 238 -8.88 -21.82 -5.19
C ALA A 238 -7.37 -22.07 -5.04
N ALA A 239 -6.82 -21.86 -3.85
CA ALA A 239 -5.44 -22.20 -3.54
C ALA A 239 -5.16 -23.70 -3.74
N GLU A 240 -6.02 -24.59 -3.23
CA GLU A 240 -5.88 -26.05 -3.44
C GLU A 240 -6.09 -26.47 -4.91
N ALA A 241 -6.88 -25.71 -5.66
CA ALA A 241 -7.05 -25.90 -7.10
C ALA A 241 -5.85 -25.39 -7.92
N GLY A 242 -4.85 -24.75 -7.28
CA GLY A 242 -3.69 -24.16 -7.95
C GLY A 242 -4.02 -22.87 -8.72
N LEU A 243 -5.14 -22.22 -8.41
CA LEU A 243 -5.62 -21.03 -9.11
C LEU A 243 -5.01 -19.76 -8.53
N LYS A 244 -4.69 -18.81 -9.42
CA LYS A 244 -4.12 -17.54 -9.03
C LYS A 244 -4.80 -16.36 -9.70
N HIS A 245 -5.44 -15.51 -8.92
CA HIS A 245 -6.34 -14.51 -9.45
C HIS A 245 -5.60 -13.33 -10.09
N LYS A 246 -6.19 -12.78 -11.15
CA LYS A 246 -5.98 -11.40 -11.57
C LYS A 246 -6.97 -10.54 -10.79
N ILE A 247 -6.48 -9.81 -9.80
CA ILE A 247 -7.32 -9.07 -8.85
C ILE A 247 -7.40 -7.61 -9.28
N ASN A 248 -8.55 -6.95 -9.09
CA ASN A 248 -8.69 -5.52 -9.34
C ASN A 248 -9.59 -4.84 -8.29
N ASP A 249 -9.18 -3.64 -7.87
CA ASP A 249 -9.84 -2.80 -6.85
C ASP A 249 -10.79 -1.73 -7.45
N ASP A 250 -10.83 -1.60 -8.76
CA ASP A 250 -11.43 -0.47 -9.48
C ASP A 250 -12.75 -0.78 -10.19
N LEU A 251 -12.98 -2.05 -10.50
CA LEU A 251 -14.10 -2.50 -11.31
C LEU A 251 -15.39 -2.59 -10.50
N MET A 252 -15.28 -2.96 -9.23
CA MET A 252 -16.39 -3.06 -8.29
C MET A 252 -16.27 -2.01 -7.20
N ILE A 253 -17.34 -1.28 -6.92
CA ILE A 253 -17.38 -0.26 -5.86
C ILE A 253 -18.60 -0.43 -4.95
N TYR A 254 -18.43 -0.13 -3.67
CA TYR A 254 -19.57 0.01 -2.76
C TYR A 254 -20.21 1.40 -2.91
N PRO A 255 -21.53 1.52 -3.11
CA PRO A 255 -22.22 2.79 -2.95
C PRO A 255 -21.84 3.46 -1.62
N GLY A 256 -21.63 4.78 -1.67
CA GLY A 256 -21.09 5.57 -0.55
C GLY A 256 -19.56 5.74 -0.59
N TYR A 257 -18.84 4.91 -1.35
CA TYR A 257 -17.39 5.02 -1.51
C TYR A 257 -17.07 5.98 -2.67
N VAL A 258 -15.89 6.59 -2.59
CA VAL A 258 -15.38 7.50 -3.62
C VAL A 258 -14.47 6.70 -4.56
N PRO A 259 -14.78 6.62 -5.87
CA PRO A 259 -13.92 5.93 -6.81
C PRO A 259 -12.60 6.69 -6.97
N ARG A 260 -11.52 5.97 -7.28
CA ARG A 260 -10.23 6.58 -7.64
C ARG A 260 -10.38 7.52 -8.84
N GLU A 261 -9.50 8.50 -8.92
CA GLU A 261 -9.46 9.42 -10.06
C GLU A 261 -9.21 8.65 -11.37
N GLY A 262 -9.95 9.01 -12.43
CA GLY A 262 -9.87 8.36 -13.73
C GLY A 262 -10.53 6.98 -13.84
N VAL A 263 -10.87 6.33 -12.72
CA VAL A 263 -11.48 4.98 -12.69
C VAL A 263 -12.99 5.05 -12.86
N GLU A 264 -13.57 4.34 -13.83
CA GLU A 264 -15.02 4.19 -14.00
C GLU A 264 -15.46 2.76 -13.63
N PRO A 265 -16.05 2.54 -12.42
CA PRO A 265 -16.47 1.20 -11.99
C PRO A 265 -17.57 0.63 -12.88
N ILE A 266 -17.52 -0.65 -13.24
CA ILE A 266 -18.55 -1.31 -14.06
C ILE A 266 -19.52 -2.15 -13.24
N LEU A 267 -19.26 -2.31 -11.93
CA LEU A 267 -20.08 -3.08 -11.00
C LEU A 267 -20.23 -2.30 -9.69
N MET A 268 -21.43 -2.30 -9.12
CA MET A 268 -21.67 -1.77 -7.77
C MET A 268 -22.14 -2.89 -6.85
N HIS A 269 -21.60 -2.96 -5.64
CA HIS A 269 -22.02 -3.92 -4.61
C HIS A 269 -22.68 -3.18 -3.45
N TYR A 270 -24.00 -3.25 -3.31
CA TYR A 270 -24.74 -2.52 -2.26
C TYR A 270 -24.89 -3.33 -0.96
N GLY A 271 -23.86 -4.09 -0.60
CA GLY A 271 -23.85 -4.92 0.61
C GLY A 271 -23.76 -4.14 1.92
N LEU A 272 -23.31 -2.87 1.88
CA LEU A 272 -23.10 -2.01 3.05
C LEU A 272 -24.09 -0.84 3.08
N PRO A 273 -24.40 -0.30 4.28
CA PRO A 273 -25.18 0.93 4.40
C PRO A 273 -24.48 2.13 3.76
N PHE A 274 -25.24 3.04 3.13
CA PHE A 274 -24.73 4.28 2.57
C PHE A 274 -25.71 5.44 2.69
N SER A 275 -25.18 6.67 2.63
CA SER A 275 -25.95 7.90 2.81
C SER A 275 -25.65 8.96 1.76
N ILE A 276 -26.63 9.79 1.47
CA ILE A 276 -26.58 10.93 0.53
C ILE A 276 -27.25 12.12 1.23
N GLY A 277 -26.44 12.94 1.90
CA GLY A 277 -26.96 13.97 2.80
C GLY A 277 -27.75 13.34 3.95
N ASN A 278 -29.02 13.74 4.10
CA ASN A 278 -29.91 13.22 5.15
C ASN A 278 -30.66 11.94 4.75
N TRP A 279 -30.52 11.49 3.51
CA TRP A 279 -31.12 10.25 3.03
C TRP A 279 -30.11 9.11 3.21
N SER A 280 -30.58 7.92 3.56
CA SER A 280 -29.75 6.73 3.75
C SER A 280 -30.47 5.47 3.29
N PHE A 281 -29.71 4.46 2.91
CA PHE A 281 -30.22 3.14 2.59
C PHE A 281 -29.34 2.05 3.19
N THR A 282 -30.00 1.01 3.69
CA THR A 282 -29.39 -0.26 4.07
C THR A 282 -30.31 -1.38 3.64
N LYS A 283 -29.75 -2.42 3.01
CA LYS A 283 -30.54 -3.57 2.58
C LYS A 283 -31.17 -4.35 3.73
N LEU A 284 -30.57 -4.28 4.93
CA LEU A 284 -31.03 -5.01 6.11
C LEU A 284 -32.41 -4.54 6.58
N ASP A 285 -32.75 -3.27 6.37
CA ASP A 285 -34.09 -2.72 6.70
C ASP A 285 -35.19 -3.30 5.80
N HIS A 286 -34.80 -3.97 4.72
CA HIS A 286 -35.68 -4.56 3.71
C HIS A 286 -35.58 -6.09 3.62
N HIS A 287 -35.20 -6.75 4.74
CA HIS A 287 -35.05 -8.21 4.79
C HIS A 287 -36.35 -8.94 4.44
N GLU A 288 -37.47 -8.53 5.06
CA GLU A 288 -38.78 -9.15 4.82
C GLU A 288 -39.64 -8.39 3.79
N ASP A 289 -39.06 -7.40 3.11
CA ASP A 289 -39.83 -6.45 2.30
C ASP A 289 -40.37 -7.11 1.02
N ASN A 290 -41.69 -7.28 0.96
CA ASN A 290 -42.43 -7.82 -0.17
C ASN A 290 -42.63 -6.81 -1.31
N ILE A 291 -41.77 -5.79 -1.39
CA ILE A 291 -41.86 -4.66 -2.32
C ILE A 291 -42.02 -5.05 -3.79
N VAL A 292 -41.54 -6.22 -4.20
CA VAL A 292 -41.72 -6.77 -5.57
C VAL A 292 -43.18 -7.06 -5.91
N TYR A 293 -43.99 -7.37 -4.90
CA TYR A 293 -45.39 -7.77 -5.03
C TYR A 293 -46.37 -6.66 -4.63
N ASP A 294 -45.87 -5.60 -3.98
CA ASP A 294 -46.65 -4.43 -3.60
C ASP A 294 -46.70 -3.43 -4.76
N CYS A 295 -47.76 -3.51 -5.56
CA CYS A 295 -47.90 -2.67 -6.75
C CYS A 295 -47.59 -1.19 -6.51
N ASN A 296 -46.70 -0.64 -7.35
CA ASN A 296 -46.26 0.76 -7.34
C ASN A 296 -45.50 1.22 -6.10
N ARG A 297 -45.17 0.32 -5.16
CA ARG A 297 -44.26 0.62 -4.05
C ARG A 297 -42.83 0.60 -4.56
N LEU A 298 -42.05 1.60 -4.17
CA LEU A 298 -40.63 1.78 -4.49
C LEU A 298 -39.85 2.06 -3.21
N PHE A 299 -38.53 1.89 -3.24
CA PHE A 299 -37.68 2.33 -2.15
C PHE A 299 -37.75 3.86 -2.00
N PRO A 300 -37.47 4.39 -0.80
CA PRO A 300 -37.52 5.83 -0.54
C PRO A 300 -36.77 6.63 -1.60
N GLU A 301 -37.44 7.63 -2.16
CA GLU A 301 -36.89 8.53 -3.18
C GLU A 301 -35.58 9.17 -2.70
N PRO A 302 -34.44 8.94 -3.39
CA PRO A 302 -33.18 9.58 -3.04
C PRO A 302 -33.12 11.01 -3.59
N PRO A 303 -32.15 11.84 -3.13
CA PRO A 303 -31.92 13.18 -3.69
C PRO A 303 -31.67 13.17 -5.21
N TYR A 304 -31.92 14.29 -5.87
CA TYR A 304 -31.68 14.44 -7.31
C TYR A 304 -30.22 14.81 -7.60
N PRO A 305 -29.69 14.49 -8.80
CA PRO A 305 -28.32 14.86 -9.18
C PRO A 305 -28.00 16.36 -9.07
N ARG A 306 -29.00 17.23 -9.24
CA ARG A 306 -28.82 18.69 -9.05
C ARG A 306 -28.61 19.06 -7.58
N GLU A 307 -29.32 18.39 -6.67
CA GLU A 307 -29.16 18.61 -5.23
C GLU A 307 -27.77 18.12 -4.79
N VAL A 308 -27.34 16.93 -5.22
CA VAL A 308 -25.98 16.44 -4.95
C VAL A 308 -24.88 17.39 -5.43
N LYS A 309 -25.07 18.01 -6.60
CA LYS A 309 -24.14 19.05 -7.12
C LYS A 309 -24.09 20.30 -6.25
N MET A 310 -25.19 20.68 -5.60
CA MET A 310 -25.26 21.83 -4.68
C MET A 310 -24.76 21.47 -3.28
N MET A 311 -24.97 20.22 -2.85
CA MET A 311 -24.59 19.68 -1.55
C MET A 311 -23.09 19.54 -1.37
N GLU A 312 -22.40 18.99 -2.37
CA GLU A 312 -21.01 18.58 -2.28
C GLU A 312 -20.14 19.34 -3.29
N PRO A 313 -19.35 20.34 -2.86
CA PRO A 313 -18.46 21.10 -3.74
C PRO A 313 -17.29 20.26 -4.28
N ASP A 314 -16.82 19.25 -3.54
CA ASP A 314 -15.71 18.38 -3.93
C ASP A 314 -16.11 17.45 -5.09
N GLN A 315 -15.38 17.52 -6.20
CA GLN A 315 -15.71 16.76 -7.41
C GLN A 315 -15.64 15.24 -7.20
N TYR A 316 -14.69 14.74 -6.40
CA TYR A 316 -14.49 13.31 -6.17
C TYR A 316 -15.56 12.76 -5.24
N LYS A 317 -15.84 13.42 -4.11
CA LYS A 317 -16.93 13.05 -3.20
C LYS A 317 -18.27 13.11 -3.90
N ARG A 318 -18.51 14.15 -4.70
CA ARG A 318 -19.71 14.28 -5.52
C ARG A 318 -19.87 13.11 -6.48
N ARG A 319 -18.79 12.64 -7.10
CA ARG A 319 -18.81 11.46 -7.98
C ARG A 319 -19.26 10.20 -7.23
N GLY A 320 -18.73 9.95 -6.04
CA GLY A 320 -19.18 8.85 -5.18
C GLY A 320 -20.67 8.93 -4.87
N LEU A 321 -21.17 10.11 -4.48
CA LEU A 321 -22.60 10.31 -4.21
C LEU A 321 -23.49 10.11 -5.46
N LEU A 322 -23.00 10.47 -6.65
CA LEU A 322 -23.72 10.23 -7.90
C LEU A 322 -23.80 8.73 -8.24
N LEU A 323 -22.77 7.93 -7.92
CA LEU A 323 -22.81 6.47 -8.05
C LEU A 323 -23.83 5.86 -7.07
N SER A 324 -23.87 6.35 -5.84
CA SER A 324 -24.90 5.95 -4.86
C SER A 324 -26.33 6.24 -5.35
N LEU A 325 -26.53 7.39 -5.98
CA LEU A 325 -27.81 7.72 -6.63
C LEU A 325 -28.10 6.78 -7.80
N GLU A 326 -27.11 6.47 -8.63
CA GLU A 326 -27.27 5.55 -9.76
C GLU A 326 -27.74 4.17 -9.28
N CYS A 327 -27.14 3.64 -8.21
CA CYS A 327 -27.52 2.38 -7.59
C CYS A 327 -29.01 2.35 -7.21
N MET A 328 -29.46 3.30 -6.37
CA MET A 328 -30.87 3.29 -5.93
C MET A 328 -31.86 3.56 -7.04
N ASN A 329 -31.54 4.47 -7.94
CA ASN A 329 -32.44 4.78 -9.05
C ASN A 329 -32.56 3.60 -10.02
N THR A 330 -31.50 2.79 -10.18
CA THR A 330 -31.55 1.56 -10.97
C THR A 330 -32.41 0.49 -10.30
N LEU A 331 -32.32 0.33 -8.97
CA LEU A 331 -33.21 -0.57 -8.22
C LEU A 331 -34.69 -0.17 -8.37
N ASN A 332 -34.99 1.11 -8.18
CA ASN A 332 -36.36 1.62 -8.34
C ASN A 332 -36.87 1.55 -9.78
N GLU A 333 -36.02 1.77 -10.78
CA GLU A 333 -36.38 1.57 -12.18
C GLU A 333 -36.74 0.10 -12.46
N GLY A 334 -35.94 -0.85 -11.95
CA GLY A 334 -36.22 -2.28 -12.06
C GLY A 334 -37.57 -2.67 -11.42
N LEU A 335 -37.87 -2.14 -10.23
CA LEU A 335 -39.16 -2.35 -9.57
C LEU A 335 -40.34 -1.80 -10.39
N ILE A 336 -40.19 -0.63 -11.03
CA ILE A 336 -41.24 -0.08 -11.90
C ILE A 336 -41.52 -1.02 -13.08
N MET A 337 -40.47 -1.52 -13.72
CA MET A 337 -40.62 -2.46 -14.84
C MET A 337 -41.25 -3.76 -14.38
N ARG A 338 -40.83 -4.29 -13.23
CA ARG A 338 -41.37 -5.51 -12.66
C ARG A 338 -42.85 -5.38 -12.27
N HIS A 339 -43.23 -4.26 -11.66
CA HIS A 339 -44.64 -3.96 -11.35
C HIS A 339 -45.49 -3.91 -12.62
N ALA A 340 -44.96 -3.32 -13.70
CA ALA A 340 -45.65 -3.29 -14.98
C ALA A 340 -45.80 -4.70 -15.58
N GLU A 341 -44.76 -5.54 -15.51
CA GLU A 341 -44.81 -6.95 -15.94
C GLU A 341 -45.83 -7.77 -15.14
N ASN A 342 -45.97 -7.49 -13.84
CA ASN A 342 -46.97 -8.11 -12.96
C ASN A 342 -48.41 -7.59 -13.20
N GLY A 343 -48.62 -6.69 -14.16
CA GLY A 343 -49.94 -6.15 -14.47
C GLY A 343 -50.45 -5.10 -13.48
N CYS A 344 -49.56 -4.49 -12.68
CA CYS A 344 -49.95 -3.43 -11.76
C CYS A 344 -50.53 -2.22 -12.50
N PRO A 345 -51.50 -1.50 -11.90
CA PRO A 345 -52.02 -0.26 -12.48
C PRO A 345 -50.89 0.77 -12.59
N LYS A 346 -50.94 1.63 -13.61
CA LYS A 346 -49.92 2.67 -13.80
C LYS A 346 -49.78 3.51 -12.51
N PRO A 347 -48.56 3.75 -12.02
CA PRO A 347 -48.35 4.55 -10.82
C PRO A 347 -48.84 5.98 -11.05
N LYS A 348 -49.34 6.62 -9.98
CA LYS A 348 -49.67 8.04 -10.01
C LYS A 348 -48.43 8.84 -10.39
N TRP A 349 -48.62 9.87 -11.20
CA TRP A 349 -47.51 10.73 -11.61
C TRP A 349 -46.80 11.33 -10.40
N SER A 350 -45.46 11.30 -10.41
CA SER A 350 -44.62 11.98 -9.44
C SER A 350 -43.41 12.58 -10.15
N LYS A 351 -42.78 13.57 -9.51
CA LYS A 351 -41.53 14.17 -9.99
C LYS A 351 -40.43 13.11 -10.17
N TYR A 352 -40.38 12.14 -9.25
CA TYR A 352 -39.41 11.05 -9.28
C TYR A 352 -39.59 10.12 -10.47
N LEU A 353 -40.84 9.69 -10.75
CA LEU A 353 -41.14 8.86 -11.91
C LEU A 353 -40.85 9.57 -13.24
N SER A 354 -41.04 10.89 -13.28
CA SER A 354 -40.64 11.71 -14.42
C SER A 354 -39.12 11.74 -14.59
N PHE A 355 -38.36 11.83 -13.48
CA PHE A 355 -36.91 11.79 -13.50
C PHE A 355 -36.36 10.43 -13.97
N LEU A 356 -36.91 9.31 -13.49
CA LEU A 356 -36.51 7.97 -13.94
C LEU A 356 -36.81 7.73 -15.44
N LYS A 357 -37.66 8.54 -16.07
CA LYS A 357 -37.91 8.53 -17.52
C LYS A 357 -37.16 9.61 -18.28
N SER A 358 -36.33 10.40 -17.60
CA SER A 358 -35.66 11.56 -18.20
C SER A 358 -34.40 11.16 -18.96
N LYS A 359 -34.03 11.98 -19.96
CA LYS A 359 -32.74 11.85 -20.66
C LYS A 359 -31.54 11.92 -19.71
N THR A 360 -31.64 12.72 -18.65
CA THR A 360 -30.58 12.84 -17.63
C THR A 360 -30.29 11.50 -16.96
N PHE A 361 -31.35 10.79 -16.55
CA PHE A 361 -31.19 9.48 -15.91
C PHE A 361 -30.71 8.42 -16.90
N MET A 362 -31.21 8.44 -18.15
CA MET A 362 -30.72 7.56 -19.21
C MET A 362 -29.22 7.75 -19.47
N GLU A 363 -28.72 8.98 -19.44
CA GLU A 363 -27.29 9.25 -19.63
C GLU A 363 -26.45 8.78 -18.45
N LEU A 364 -26.92 9.02 -17.22
CA LEU A 364 -26.23 8.56 -15.99
C LEU A 364 -26.07 7.05 -15.98
N THR A 365 -27.14 6.33 -16.32
CA THR A 365 -27.20 4.86 -16.31
C THR A 365 -26.86 4.21 -17.65
N LYS A 366 -26.28 4.95 -18.59
CA LYS A 366 -25.80 4.40 -19.85
C LYS A 366 -24.68 3.37 -19.59
N PRO A 367 -24.65 2.23 -20.29
CA PRO A 367 -23.63 1.21 -20.11
C PRO A 367 -22.21 1.78 -20.16
N LYS A 368 -21.40 1.44 -19.15
CA LYS A 368 -19.99 1.82 -19.06
C LYS A 368 -19.15 0.75 -19.76
N LEU A 369 -18.31 1.16 -20.70
CA LEU A 369 -17.40 0.25 -21.38
C LEU A 369 -16.01 0.41 -20.79
N LEU A 370 -15.29 -0.69 -20.63
CA LEU A 370 -13.89 -0.64 -20.24
C LEU A 370 -13.07 -0.05 -21.37
N ALA A 371 -12.24 0.94 -21.05
CA ALA A 371 -11.28 1.44 -22.02
C ALA A 371 -10.15 0.40 -22.17
N PRO A 372 -9.62 0.16 -23.39
CA PRO A 372 -8.48 -0.73 -23.56
C PRO A 372 -7.32 -0.30 -22.66
N GLY A 373 -6.83 -1.21 -21.80
CA GLY A 373 -5.74 -0.94 -20.85
C GLY A 373 -6.15 -0.25 -19.54
N SER A 374 -7.44 -0.01 -19.26
CA SER A 374 -7.90 0.60 -17.99
C SER A 374 -8.05 -0.38 -16.84
N VAL A 375 -7.79 -1.68 -17.04
CA VAL A 375 -7.86 -2.69 -15.98
C VAL A 375 -6.55 -2.66 -15.20
N HIS A 376 -6.55 -1.95 -14.08
CA HIS A 376 -5.44 -1.96 -13.13
C HIS A 376 -5.43 -3.27 -12.34
N ILE A 377 -4.81 -4.30 -12.89
CA ILE A 377 -4.60 -5.56 -12.17
C ILE A 377 -3.66 -5.26 -10.99
N LEU A 378 -4.11 -5.57 -9.77
CA LEU A 378 -3.28 -5.50 -8.59
C LEU A 378 -2.02 -6.34 -8.83
N PRO A 379 -0.82 -5.81 -8.52
CA PRO A 379 0.40 -6.55 -8.68
C PRO A 379 0.30 -7.83 -7.83
N ASP A 380 0.61 -8.94 -8.48
CA ASP A 380 0.54 -10.28 -7.94
C ASP A 380 1.40 -10.38 -6.67
N GLN A 381 0.78 -10.46 -5.48
CA GLN A 381 1.48 -10.45 -4.19
C GLN A 381 2.37 -11.69 -3.97
N HIS A 382 2.26 -12.71 -4.84
CA HIS A 382 3.07 -13.93 -4.79
C HIS A 382 3.77 -14.27 -6.11
N GLN A 383 4.17 -13.27 -6.92
CA GLN A 383 5.15 -13.50 -7.99
C GLN A 383 6.55 -13.78 -7.39
N HIS A 384 6.71 -14.99 -6.84
CA HIS A 384 7.91 -15.78 -7.07
C HIS A 384 7.82 -16.36 -8.49
N GLN A 385 8.04 -15.53 -9.49
CA GLN A 385 8.39 -16.03 -10.83
C GLN A 385 9.85 -15.65 -11.06
N GLN A 386 10.68 -16.67 -11.26
CA GLN A 386 11.97 -16.46 -11.92
C GLN A 386 11.69 -15.70 -13.22
N PRO A 387 12.38 -14.57 -13.47
CA PRO A 387 12.33 -13.96 -14.79
C PRO A 387 12.88 -14.97 -15.81
N PRO A 388 12.46 -14.89 -17.08
CA PRO A 388 13.14 -15.61 -18.13
C PRO A 388 14.64 -15.25 -18.10
N PRO A 389 15.52 -16.18 -18.49
CA PRO A 389 16.95 -15.92 -18.56
C PRO A 389 17.23 -14.61 -19.32
N VAL A 390 18.30 -13.93 -18.89
CA VAL A 390 18.70 -12.53 -19.17
C VAL A 390 18.67 -12.13 -20.66
N ASP A 391 18.54 -13.07 -21.59
CA ASP A 391 18.57 -12.84 -23.03
C ASP A 391 17.21 -12.48 -23.70
N GLU A 392 16.08 -12.48 -22.98
CA GLU A 392 14.74 -12.30 -23.60
C GLU A 392 13.93 -11.07 -23.18
N PHE A 393 14.51 -10.06 -22.53
CA PHE A 393 13.76 -8.80 -22.28
C PHE A 393 13.74 -7.91 -23.55
N LYS A 394 12.69 -8.02 -24.37
CA LYS A 394 12.47 -7.24 -25.61
C LYS A 394 11.68 -5.92 -25.42
N GLY A 395 11.66 -5.36 -24.20
CA GLY A 395 11.01 -4.09 -23.88
C GLY A 395 12.00 -3.01 -23.40
N PRO A 396 11.60 -1.72 -23.34
CA PRO A 396 12.46 -0.68 -22.76
C PRO A 396 12.64 -0.90 -21.25
N TYR A 397 13.88 -0.90 -20.78
CA TYR A 397 14.19 -1.02 -19.34
C TYR A 397 13.63 0.17 -18.54
N PRO A 398 13.13 -0.06 -17.31
CA PRO A 398 12.58 0.99 -16.47
C PRO A 398 13.63 2.03 -16.08
N LYS A 399 13.21 3.29 -15.91
CA LYS A 399 14.12 4.39 -15.54
C LYS A 399 14.60 4.26 -14.10
N ILE A 400 15.90 4.49 -13.88
CA ILE A 400 16.55 4.39 -12.57
C ILE A 400 17.12 5.76 -12.15
N HIS A 401 17.10 6.04 -10.86
CA HIS A 401 17.82 7.16 -10.24
C HIS A 401 18.59 6.68 -9.00
N THR A 402 19.88 6.99 -8.91
CA THR A 402 20.73 6.65 -7.77
C THR A 402 20.84 7.82 -6.79
N LEU A 403 20.66 7.56 -5.51
CA LEU A 403 20.81 8.51 -4.41
C LEU A 403 21.91 8.06 -3.47
N PHE A 404 22.67 9.01 -2.94
CA PHE A 404 23.56 8.77 -1.80
C PHE A 404 23.61 10.02 -0.92
N SER A 405 23.68 9.83 0.40
CA SER A 405 23.66 10.93 1.38
C SER A 405 25.06 11.28 1.89
N THR A 406 25.30 12.58 2.09
CA THR A 406 26.57 13.14 2.57
C THR A 406 26.32 14.36 3.46
N GLU A 407 27.34 14.76 4.22
CA GLU A 407 27.37 16.04 4.94
C GLU A 407 28.46 16.95 4.34
N CYS A 408 28.38 18.27 4.55
CA CYS A 408 29.41 19.21 4.10
C CYS A 408 30.67 19.19 4.98
N THR A 409 31.38 18.08 4.92
CA THR A 409 32.67 17.91 5.60
C THR A 409 33.71 17.34 4.63
N THR A 410 34.98 17.61 4.90
CA THR A 410 36.10 17.07 4.13
C THR A 410 36.11 15.54 4.11
N TYR A 411 35.56 14.91 5.16
CA TYR A 411 35.36 13.47 5.24
C TYR A 411 34.48 12.92 4.11
N PHE A 412 33.38 13.59 3.78
CA PHE A 412 32.50 13.15 2.69
C PHE A 412 32.95 13.64 1.31
N ASP A 413 33.84 14.62 1.23
CA ASP A 413 34.36 15.12 -0.05
C ASP A 413 35.14 14.03 -0.79
N TRP A 414 36.09 13.38 -0.12
CA TRP A 414 36.88 12.32 -0.75
C TRP A 414 36.07 11.06 -1.01
N GLN A 415 35.09 10.76 -0.16
CA GLN A 415 34.13 9.67 -0.39
C GLN A 415 33.28 9.95 -1.62
N THR A 416 32.78 11.19 -1.79
CA THR A 416 32.04 11.61 -2.99
C THR A 416 32.87 11.44 -4.26
N VAL A 417 34.17 11.78 -4.22
CA VAL A 417 35.07 11.61 -5.37
C VAL A 417 35.25 10.13 -5.72
N GLY A 418 35.49 9.27 -4.73
CA GLY A 418 35.57 7.81 -4.90
C GLY A 418 34.27 7.23 -5.48
N PHE A 419 33.13 7.58 -4.89
CA PHE A 419 31.80 7.16 -5.32
C PHE A 419 31.53 7.56 -6.77
N MET A 420 31.69 8.85 -7.10
CA MET A 420 31.43 9.37 -8.45
C MET A 420 32.42 8.87 -9.50
N HIS A 421 33.63 8.48 -9.10
CA HIS A 421 34.55 7.80 -10.02
C HIS A 421 34.04 6.39 -10.32
N SER A 422 33.73 5.61 -9.28
CA SER A 422 33.24 4.24 -9.43
C SER A 422 31.90 4.14 -10.15
N PHE A 423 30.96 5.06 -9.90
CA PHE A 423 29.67 5.15 -10.61
C PHE A 423 29.84 5.33 -12.12
N ARG A 424 30.84 6.12 -12.56
CA ARG A 424 31.12 6.32 -13.99
C ARG A 424 31.73 5.10 -14.64
N LEU A 425 32.51 4.32 -13.89
CA LEU A 425 33.15 3.11 -14.39
C LEU A 425 32.24 1.89 -14.37
N SER A 426 31.27 1.84 -13.44
CA SER A 426 30.42 0.67 -13.23
C SER A 426 29.38 0.45 -14.32
N GLY A 427 29.15 1.43 -15.19
CA GLY A 427 28.06 1.39 -16.17
C GLY A 427 26.68 1.51 -15.54
N GLN A 428 26.59 2.03 -14.30
CA GLN A 428 25.30 2.22 -13.62
C GLN A 428 24.36 3.07 -14.47
N PRO A 429 23.18 2.56 -14.87
CA PRO A 429 22.24 3.31 -15.67
C PRO A 429 21.51 4.37 -14.84
N GLY A 430 21.04 5.42 -15.51
CA GLY A 430 20.18 6.44 -14.92
C GLY A 430 20.93 7.64 -14.33
N ASN A 431 20.17 8.55 -13.74
CA ASN A 431 20.71 9.77 -13.12
C ASN A 431 21.18 9.49 -11.70
N ILE A 432 22.06 10.36 -11.18
CA ILE A 432 22.56 10.30 -9.80
C ILE A 432 22.37 11.64 -9.11
N THR A 433 21.96 11.61 -7.85
CA THR A 433 21.90 12.80 -6.99
C THR A 433 22.53 12.52 -5.63
N ARG A 434 23.49 13.36 -5.25
CA ARG A 434 24.00 13.47 -3.89
C ARG A 434 23.03 14.29 -3.05
N LEU A 435 22.58 13.73 -1.93
CA LEU A 435 21.80 14.45 -0.93
C LEU A 435 22.76 15.04 0.10
N LEU A 436 22.98 16.35 0.05
CA LEU A 436 23.98 17.05 0.85
C LEU A 436 23.32 17.77 2.04
N SER A 437 23.46 17.20 3.23
CA SER A 437 22.92 17.74 4.47
C SER A 437 23.87 18.74 5.12
N CYS A 438 23.41 19.99 5.29
CA CYS A 438 24.24 21.09 5.79
C CYS A 438 23.48 22.05 6.69
N THR A 439 24.20 22.69 7.61
CA THR A 439 23.73 23.93 8.25
C THR A 439 23.85 25.09 7.26
N ASP A 440 23.10 26.17 7.49
CA ASP A 440 23.18 27.37 6.65
C ASP A 440 24.57 28.03 6.72
N GLU A 441 25.23 27.97 7.88
CA GLU A 441 26.59 28.48 8.07
C GLU A 441 27.64 27.66 7.31
N ASP A 442 27.55 26.34 7.38
CA ASP A 442 28.51 25.44 6.72
C ASP A 442 28.33 25.50 5.20
N LEU A 443 27.07 25.51 4.72
CA LEU A 443 26.77 25.59 3.29
C LEU A 443 27.34 26.85 2.62
N LYS A 444 27.39 27.99 3.33
CA LYS A 444 27.99 29.23 2.82
C LYS A 444 29.50 29.14 2.61
N LYS A 445 30.19 28.30 3.38
CA LYS A 445 31.66 28.14 3.34
C LYS A 445 32.10 26.90 2.56
N TYR A 446 31.18 25.97 2.34
CA TYR A 446 31.46 24.68 1.72
C TYR A 446 31.80 24.82 0.23
N LYS A 447 32.95 24.25 -0.17
CA LYS A 447 33.49 24.35 -1.54
C LYS A 447 33.20 23.12 -2.40
N GLY A 448 32.90 21.97 -1.81
CA GLY A 448 32.74 20.69 -2.52
C GLY A 448 31.38 20.48 -3.18
N ARG A 449 30.64 21.54 -3.52
CA ARG A 449 29.25 21.44 -4.01
C ARG A 449 29.16 20.85 -5.43
N ASP A 450 30.21 21.03 -6.23
CA ASP A 450 30.36 20.59 -7.62
C ASP A 450 30.94 19.17 -7.77
N LEU A 451 31.29 18.50 -6.67
CA LEU A 451 31.84 17.13 -6.70
C LEU A 451 30.86 16.10 -7.29
N ALA A 452 29.56 16.35 -7.19
CA ALA A 452 28.48 15.51 -7.72
C ALA A 452 27.22 16.36 -8.03
N PRO A 453 26.30 15.91 -8.91
CA PRO A 453 24.96 16.52 -8.99
C PRO A 453 24.32 16.48 -7.59
N THR A 454 23.96 17.64 -7.04
CA THR A 454 23.68 17.78 -5.60
C THR A 454 22.30 18.39 -5.35
N HIS A 455 21.54 17.75 -4.46
CA HIS A 455 20.37 18.33 -3.79
C HIS A 455 20.75 18.76 -2.38
N ASN A 456 20.55 20.04 -2.06
CA ASN A 456 20.86 20.55 -0.73
C ASN A 456 19.70 20.22 0.24
N VAL A 457 20.07 19.79 1.44
CA VAL A 457 19.14 19.42 2.50
C VAL A 457 19.52 20.14 3.79
N PRO A 458 18.56 20.70 4.54
CA PRO A 458 18.83 21.19 5.89
C PRO A 458 19.34 20.06 6.79
N SER A 459 20.44 20.28 7.51
CA SER A 459 20.97 19.29 8.45
C SER A 459 19.99 19.04 9.60
N MET A 460 19.71 17.76 9.85
CA MET A 460 19.02 17.25 11.04
C MET A 460 20.01 16.63 12.05
N SER A 461 21.33 16.75 11.83
CA SER A 461 22.35 16.18 12.74
C SER A 461 22.14 16.62 14.18
N ARG A 462 21.61 17.83 14.40
CA ARG A 462 21.11 18.27 15.70
C ARG A 462 19.59 18.38 15.62
N HIS A 463 18.90 17.52 16.35
CA HIS A 463 17.44 17.45 16.30
C HIS A 463 16.82 18.79 16.78
N PRO A 464 15.92 19.41 16.00
CA PRO A 464 15.48 20.79 16.25
C PRO A 464 14.67 20.97 17.54
N LEU A 465 13.99 19.91 18.02
CA LEU A 465 13.14 19.98 19.22
C LEU A 465 13.87 19.53 20.49
N THR A 466 14.72 18.50 20.39
CA THR A 466 15.35 17.85 21.56
C THR A 466 16.79 18.29 21.74
N GLY A 467 17.41 18.86 20.71
CA GLY A 467 18.83 19.20 20.70
C GLY A 467 19.77 17.99 20.62
N ASP A 468 19.23 16.76 20.53
CA ASP A 468 20.02 15.51 20.42
C ASP A 468 20.92 15.57 19.18
N TRP A 469 22.17 15.14 19.34
CA TRP A 469 23.13 15.10 18.25
C TRP A 469 23.23 13.68 17.70
N TYR A 470 22.71 13.47 16.50
CA TYR A 470 22.62 12.18 15.83
C TYR A 470 22.68 12.36 14.31
N PRO A 471 23.88 12.40 13.70
CA PRO A 471 24.04 12.71 12.27
C PRO A 471 23.40 11.71 11.30
N ALA A 472 23.30 10.43 11.67
CA ALA A 472 22.76 9.40 10.79
C ALA A 472 21.29 9.65 10.38
N ILE A 473 20.50 10.39 11.18
CA ILE A 473 19.14 10.82 10.82
C ILE A 473 19.08 11.66 9.53
N ASN A 474 20.20 12.25 9.11
CA ASN A 474 20.26 13.00 7.86
C ASN A 474 19.87 12.16 6.67
N LYS A 475 20.19 10.86 6.64
CA LYS A 475 19.87 9.97 5.52
C LYS A 475 18.35 9.89 5.27
N PRO A 476 17.51 9.46 6.23
CA PRO A 476 16.06 9.46 6.04
C PRO A 476 15.48 10.87 5.83
N ALA A 477 15.96 11.88 6.58
CA ALA A 477 15.48 13.25 6.45
C ALA A 477 15.75 13.83 5.04
N ALA A 478 16.91 13.52 4.48
CA ALA A 478 17.30 13.94 3.14
C ALA A 478 16.49 13.28 2.04
N VAL A 479 16.17 11.99 2.18
CA VAL A 479 15.30 11.27 1.24
C VAL A 479 13.90 11.88 1.24
N VAL A 480 13.32 12.13 2.43
CA VAL A 480 12.04 12.84 2.56
C VAL A 480 12.10 14.22 1.88
N HIS A 481 13.12 15.02 2.21
CA HIS A 481 13.28 16.35 1.64
C HIS A 481 13.40 16.33 0.11
N TRP A 482 14.15 15.38 -0.44
CA TRP A 482 14.31 15.22 -1.88
C TRP A 482 13.00 14.87 -2.60
N LEU A 483 12.23 13.93 -2.05
CA LEU A 483 10.92 13.52 -2.59
C LEU A 483 9.92 14.68 -2.67
N HIS A 484 9.96 15.59 -1.70
CA HIS A 484 9.03 16.72 -1.64
C HIS A 484 9.43 17.93 -2.51
N HIS A 485 10.71 18.02 -2.92
CA HIS A 485 11.25 19.21 -3.58
C HIS A 485 11.79 18.96 -4.99
N THR A 486 11.66 17.74 -5.52
CA THR A 486 12.21 17.36 -6.83
C THR A 486 11.13 16.73 -7.70
N ASN A 487 11.11 17.07 -8.99
CA ASN A 487 10.35 16.31 -9.97
C ASN A 487 11.16 15.07 -10.37
N ILE A 488 10.61 13.88 -10.11
CA ILE A 488 11.34 12.62 -10.22
C ILE A 488 10.85 11.88 -11.47
N ASP A 489 11.73 11.76 -12.47
CA ASP A 489 11.52 10.97 -13.70
C ASP A 489 12.25 9.63 -13.61
N ALA A 490 11.85 8.81 -12.63
CA ALA A 490 12.40 7.47 -12.42
C ALA A 490 11.34 6.54 -11.82
N GLU A 491 11.40 5.26 -12.18
CA GLU A 491 10.53 4.21 -11.65
C GLU A 491 11.18 3.52 -10.45
N TYR A 492 12.50 3.32 -10.50
CA TYR A 492 13.28 2.72 -9.40
C TYR A 492 14.33 3.67 -8.87
N ILE A 493 14.46 3.68 -7.55
CA ILE A 493 15.46 4.44 -6.82
C ILE A 493 16.45 3.45 -6.19
N VAL A 494 17.74 3.68 -6.44
CA VAL A 494 18.83 2.95 -5.81
C VAL A 494 19.45 3.86 -4.75
N ILE A 495 19.35 3.52 -3.47
CA ILE A 495 19.92 4.31 -2.37
C ILE A 495 21.17 3.60 -1.86
N LEU A 496 22.28 4.32 -1.82
CA LEU A 496 23.61 3.84 -1.43
C LEU A 496 24.24 4.77 -0.38
N ASP A 497 25.25 4.26 0.33
CA ASP A 497 26.05 5.07 1.25
C ASP A 497 27.28 5.67 0.55
N ALA A 498 27.78 6.80 1.07
CA ALA A 498 28.92 7.50 0.46
C ALA A 498 30.24 6.70 0.54
N ASP A 499 30.34 5.76 1.48
CA ASP A 499 31.47 4.85 1.67
C ASP A 499 31.32 3.54 0.88
N MET A 500 30.64 3.61 -0.26
CA MET A 500 30.48 2.50 -1.20
C MET A 500 31.22 2.75 -2.52
N ILE A 501 31.95 1.75 -3.03
CA ILE A 501 32.58 1.74 -4.35
C ILE A 501 31.87 0.75 -5.25
N LEU A 502 31.41 1.21 -6.42
CA LEU A 502 30.76 0.34 -7.41
C LEU A 502 31.80 -0.44 -8.25
N ARG A 503 31.53 -1.73 -8.43
CA ARG A 503 32.25 -2.65 -9.33
C ARG A 503 31.47 -2.95 -10.60
N GLY A 504 30.14 -2.84 -10.56
CA GLY A 504 29.26 -3.04 -11.70
C GLY A 504 27.89 -2.38 -11.48
N PRO A 505 26.96 -2.51 -12.44
CA PRO A 505 25.65 -1.90 -12.32
C PRO A 505 24.78 -2.65 -11.30
N ILE A 506 23.91 -1.91 -10.63
CA ILE A 506 22.90 -2.36 -9.68
C ILE A 506 21.56 -2.05 -10.32
N THR A 507 20.94 -3.07 -10.90
CA THR A 507 19.72 -2.90 -11.69
C THR A 507 18.53 -3.64 -11.05
N PRO A 508 17.33 -3.05 -11.08
CA PRO A 508 16.15 -3.67 -10.48
C PRO A 508 15.78 -4.99 -11.17
N TRP A 509 16.07 -5.16 -12.47
CA TRP A 509 15.77 -6.41 -13.18
C TRP A 509 16.75 -7.55 -12.86
N GLU A 510 18.04 -7.28 -12.68
CA GLU A 510 19.03 -8.30 -12.28
C GLU A 510 18.74 -8.81 -10.86
N TYR A 511 18.37 -7.89 -9.96
CA TYR A 511 18.11 -8.20 -8.56
C TYR A 511 16.63 -8.45 -8.22
N LYS A 512 15.75 -8.43 -9.23
CA LYS A 512 14.32 -8.74 -9.11
C LYS A 512 13.54 -7.79 -8.17
N ALA A 513 13.97 -6.53 -8.07
CA ALA A 513 13.21 -5.51 -7.35
C ALA A 513 11.88 -5.25 -8.07
N ALA A 514 10.81 -5.15 -7.28
CA ALA A 514 9.48 -4.85 -7.78
C ALA A 514 8.74 -3.89 -6.83
N ARG A 515 7.61 -3.34 -7.29
CA ARG A 515 6.69 -2.58 -6.44
C ARG A 515 6.16 -3.48 -5.32
N GLY A 516 6.18 -2.98 -4.09
CA GLY A 516 5.87 -3.71 -2.85
C GLY A 516 6.98 -4.67 -2.40
N ARG A 517 8.03 -4.86 -3.21
CA ARG A 517 9.09 -5.85 -3.00
C ARG A 517 10.48 -5.25 -3.28
N PRO A 518 10.95 -4.35 -2.40
CA PRO A 518 12.29 -3.79 -2.50
C PRO A 518 13.38 -4.87 -2.40
N VAL A 519 14.56 -4.61 -2.95
CA VAL A 519 15.75 -5.43 -2.71
C VAL A 519 16.62 -4.69 -1.70
N SER A 520 17.20 -5.43 -0.76
CA SER A 520 18.26 -4.86 0.08
C SER A 520 19.33 -5.87 0.46
N THR A 521 20.53 -5.38 0.79
CA THR A 521 21.57 -6.22 1.38
C THR A 521 21.33 -6.40 2.88
N PRO A 522 21.69 -7.56 3.45
CA PRO A 522 21.47 -7.82 4.86
C PRO A 522 22.37 -6.98 5.77
N TYR A 523 21.84 -6.68 6.96
CA TYR A 523 22.59 -6.20 8.11
C TYR A 523 22.39 -7.19 9.27
N ASP A 524 23.09 -8.32 9.22
CA ASP A 524 22.86 -9.45 10.13
C ASP A 524 23.09 -9.13 11.62
N TYR A 525 23.83 -8.05 11.91
CA TYR A 525 24.05 -7.55 13.26
C TYR A 525 22.81 -6.85 13.88
N LEU A 526 21.75 -6.59 13.11
CA LEU A 526 20.48 -6.04 13.62
C LEU A 526 19.66 -7.12 14.32
N ILE A 527 19.98 -7.42 15.58
CA ILE A 527 19.29 -8.47 16.35
C ILE A 527 17.87 -8.07 16.82
N GLY A 528 17.57 -6.77 16.82
CA GLY A 528 16.31 -6.19 17.31
C GLY A 528 15.06 -6.57 16.52
N CYS A 529 15.22 -7.07 15.28
CA CYS A 529 14.11 -7.64 14.53
C CYS A 529 13.61 -8.98 15.10
N ASP A 530 14.46 -9.70 15.85
CA ASP A 530 14.16 -11.04 16.37
C ASP A 530 13.79 -11.04 17.86
N ASN A 531 13.63 -9.87 18.47
CA ASN A 531 13.37 -9.74 19.90
C ASN A 531 12.26 -8.72 20.20
N ASP A 532 12.10 -8.35 21.47
CA ASP A 532 11.02 -7.48 21.91
C ASP A 532 11.14 -6.04 21.37
N LEU A 533 12.31 -5.61 20.88
CA LEU A 533 12.50 -4.30 20.26
C LEU A 533 11.59 -4.11 19.04
N ALA A 534 11.39 -5.16 18.23
CA ALA A 534 10.45 -5.11 17.12
C ALA A 534 9.00 -4.92 17.59
N LYS A 535 8.60 -5.59 18.67
CA LYS A 535 7.23 -5.46 19.21
C LYS A 535 6.96 -4.08 19.82
N LEU A 536 8.01 -3.43 20.33
CA LEU A 536 7.92 -2.07 20.87
C LEU A 536 7.74 -1.03 19.75
N HIS A 537 8.43 -1.23 18.61
CA HIS A 537 8.56 -0.19 17.59
C HIS A 537 7.86 -0.47 16.27
N THR A 538 7.18 -1.61 16.10
CA THR A 538 6.31 -1.86 14.94
C THR A 538 5.08 -2.68 15.31
N ARG A 539 3.96 -2.42 14.61
CA ARG A 539 2.74 -3.22 14.70
C ARG A 539 2.84 -4.58 14.01
N ASN A 540 3.83 -4.74 13.13
CA ASN A 540 4.06 -5.96 12.35
C ASN A 540 5.49 -6.48 12.60
N PRO A 541 5.81 -6.95 13.82
CA PRO A 541 7.17 -7.40 14.16
C PRO A 541 7.67 -8.53 13.26
N GLU A 542 6.77 -9.41 12.80
CA GLU A 542 7.06 -10.48 11.85
C GLU A 542 7.44 -9.99 10.44
N ALA A 543 7.29 -8.69 10.17
CA ALA A 543 7.70 -8.03 8.93
C ALA A 543 9.02 -7.26 9.03
N CYS A 544 9.74 -7.38 10.16
CA CYS A 544 11.04 -6.75 10.35
C CYS A 544 12.16 -7.53 9.63
N ASP A 545 12.56 -7.05 8.45
CA ASP A 545 13.74 -7.57 7.76
C ASP A 545 15.02 -6.86 8.25
N LYS A 546 16.11 -7.61 8.43
CA LYS A 546 17.43 -7.08 8.84
C LYS A 546 18.19 -6.52 7.64
N VAL A 547 17.83 -5.31 7.21
CA VAL A 547 18.26 -4.74 5.92
C VAL A 547 18.61 -3.25 6.02
N GLY A 548 19.32 -2.72 5.01
CA GLY A 548 19.54 -1.27 4.91
C GLY A 548 20.81 -0.80 4.20
N GLY A 549 21.60 -1.71 3.63
CA GLY A 549 22.84 -1.36 2.91
C GLY A 549 22.58 -0.80 1.51
N VAL A 550 22.59 -1.66 0.50
CA VAL A 550 22.15 -1.29 -0.86
C VAL A 550 20.65 -1.42 -0.92
N ILE A 551 19.92 -0.35 -1.25
CA ILE A 551 18.45 -0.38 -1.32
C ILE A 551 18.03 -0.16 -2.77
N ILE A 552 17.20 -1.05 -3.32
CA ILE A 552 16.55 -0.88 -4.62
C ILE A 552 15.04 -0.89 -4.38
N MET A 553 14.39 0.25 -4.61
CA MET A 553 12.97 0.42 -4.27
C MET A 553 12.21 1.14 -5.38
N HIS A 554 11.00 0.69 -5.66
CA HIS A 554 10.11 1.39 -6.59
C HIS A 554 9.69 2.76 -6.00
N ILE A 555 9.62 3.81 -6.83
CA ILE A 555 9.35 5.19 -6.39
C ILE A 555 8.07 5.34 -5.55
N ASP A 556 7.00 4.63 -5.93
CA ASP A 556 5.74 4.68 -5.20
C ASP A 556 5.79 4.04 -3.81
N ASP A 557 6.67 3.06 -3.59
CA ASP A 557 6.89 2.51 -2.25
C ASP A 557 7.73 3.49 -1.44
N LEU A 558 8.79 4.05 -2.05
CA LEU A 558 9.65 5.05 -1.40
C LEU A 558 8.85 6.27 -0.93
N ARG A 559 7.86 6.73 -1.71
CA ARG A 559 6.96 7.84 -1.34
C ARG A 559 6.15 7.55 -0.08
N LYS A 560 5.73 6.31 0.15
CA LYS A 560 5.02 5.90 1.37
C LYS A 560 6.00 5.67 2.52
N PHE A 561 7.12 5.02 2.21
CA PHE A 561 8.12 4.55 3.17
C PHE A 561 8.96 5.67 3.79
N ALA A 562 9.37 6.69 3.03
CA ALA A 562 10.36 7.66 3.48
C ALA A 562 9.97 8.39 4.78
N MET A 563 8.68 8.71 4.95
CA MET A 563 8.19 9.33 6.20
C MET A 563 8.22 8.35 7.39
N TYR A 564 7.92 7.07 7.16
CA TYR A 564 8.02 6.05 8.19
C TYR A 564 9.46 5.80 8.60
N TRP A 565 10.40 5.78 7.65
CA TRP A 565 11.83 5.67 7.95
C TRP A 565 12.27 6.78 8.90
N LEU A 566 11.98 8.04 8.58
CA LEU A 566 12.32 9.17 9.45
C LEU A 566 11.64 9.08 10.82
N LEU A 567 10.33 8.81 10.85
CA LEU A 567 9.56 8.72 12.10
C LEU A 567 10.07 7.62 13.01
N LYS A 568 10.27 6.41 12.48
CA LYS A 568 10.75 5.26 13.25
C LYS A 568 12.21 5.42 13.68
N THR A 569 13.04 6.09 12.89
CA THR A 569 14.38 6.49 13.35
C THR A 569 14.31 7.38 14.58
N GLN A 570 13.42 8.38 14.60
CA GLN A 570 13.23 9.25 15.77
C GLN A 570 12.68 8.50 16.97
N GLU A 571 11.74 7.57 16.76
CA GLU A 571 11.14 6.74 17.79
C GLU A 571 12.19 5.86 18.49
N VAL A 572 12.94 5.07 17.72
CA VAL A 572 14.02 4.21 18.25
C VAL A 572 15.12 5.06 18.88
N ARG A 573 15.45 6.23 18.30
CA ARG A 573 16.43 7.14 18.87
C ARG A 573 15.95 7.75 20.20
N ALA A 574 14.65 7.94 20.40
CA ALA A 574 14.14 8.44 21.67
C ALA A 574 14.20 7.38 22.79
N ASP A 575 14.18 6.09 22.42
CA ASP A 575 14.16 4.97 23.35
C ASP A 575 15.57 4.58 23.86
N LYS A 576 16.12 5.44 24.71
CA LYS A 576 17.46 5.25 25.29
C LYS A 576 17.55 4.09 26.28
N GLU A 577 16.43 3.62 26.80
CA GLU A 577 16.38 2.50 27.76
C GLU A 577 16.74 1.17 27.07
N HIS A 578 16.58 1.11 25.75
CA HIS A 578 16.73 -0.10 24.94
C HIS A 578 17.96 -0.07 24.02
N TYR A 579 19.00 0.71 24.35
CA TYR A 579 20.24 0.77 23.56
C TYR A 579 21.23 -0.38 23.79
N ALA A 580 20.94 -1.27 24.76
CA ALA A 580 21.84 -2.35 25.13
C ALA A 580 22.26 -3.19 23.90
N LYS A 581 23.53 -3.58 23.86
CA LYS A 581 24.10 -4.35 22.75
C LYS A 581 23.37 -5.67 22.54
N GLU A 582 22.91 -6.30 23.62
CA GLU A 582 22.16 -7.57 23.58
C GLU A 582 20.77 -7.43 22.96
N LEU A 583 20.24 -6.20 22.89
CA LEU A 583 18.93 -5.92 22.32
C LEU A 583 19.01 -5.34 20.90
N THR A 584 20.03 -4.52 20.62
CA THR A 584 20.15 -3.78 19.35
C THR A 584 21.28 -4.28 18.46
N GLY A 585 22.29 -4.97 19.00
CA GLY A 585 23.53 -5.25 18.28
C GLY A 585 24.43 -4.02 18.09
N ASP A 586 24.07 -2.86 18.66
CA ASP A 586 24.93 -1.67 18.68
C ASP A 586 26.12 -1.93 19.61
N ILE A 587 27.31 -2.10 19.02
CA ILE A 587 28.54 -2.35 19.79
C ILE A 587 28.92 -1.19 20.71
N TYR A 588 28.40 0.02 20.46
CA TYR A 588 28.68 1.21 21.24
C TYR A 588 27.59 1.53 22.27
N GLU A 589 26.48 0.80 22.27
CA GLU A 589 25.34 0.98 23.18
C GLU A 589 24.85 2.43 23.26
N SER A 590 24.94 3.14 22.13
CA SER A 590 24.76 4.59 22.05
C SER A 590 23.56 5.00 21.19
N GLY A 591 22.89 4.02 20.58
CA GLY A 591 21.81 4.21 19.62
C GLY A 591 22.35 4.70 18.27
N TRP A 592 23.57 4.31 17.89
CA TRP A 592 24.19 4.78 16.65
C TRP A 592 23.51 4.20 15.40
N ILE A 593 22.93 3.01 15.52
CA ILE A 593 22.25 2.28 14.44
C ILE A 593 20.72 2.47 14.46
N SER A 594 20.19 3.45 15.20
CA SER A 594 18.75 3.74 15.25
C SER A 594 18.14 4.08 13.88
N GLU A 595 18.95 4.54 12.93
CA GLU A 595 18.53 4.83 11.56
C GLU A 595 18.25 3.54 10.79
N MET A 596 19.13 2.55 10.94
CA MET A 596 18.95 1.22 10.35
C MET A 596 17.71 0.53 10.92
N TYR A 597 17.47 0.61 12.23
CA TYR A 597 16.22 0.13 12.83
C TYR A 597 15.00 0.92 12.36
N GLY A 598 15.14 2.24 12.22
CA GLY A 598 14.08 3.07 11.65
C GLY A 598 13.71 2.64 10.23
N TYR A 599 14.69 2.21 9.42
CA TYR A 599 14.44 1.61 8.12
C TYR A 599 13.64 0.31 8.25
N SER A 600 14.15 -0.66 9.00
CA SER A 600 13.51 -1.99 9.16
C SER A 600 12.10 -1.89 9.74
N PHE A 601 11.91 -1.15 10.83
CA PHE A 601 10.59 -0.96 11.44
C PHE A 601 9.66 -0.11 10.57
N GLY A 602 10.18 0.91 9.89
CA GLY A 602 9.40 1.71 8.95
C GLY A 602 8.91 0.91 7.74
N ALA A 603 9.72 -0.05 7.27
CA ALA A 603 9.33 -0.98 6.22
C ALA A 603 8.30 -1.99 6.70
N ALA A 604 8.48 -2.51 7.92
CA ALA A 604 7.56 -3.42 8.58
C ALA A 604 6.16 -2.80 8.78
N GLU A 605 6.08 -1.51 9.13
CA GLU A 605 4.79 -0.78 9.25
C GLU A 605 3.98 -0.77 7.94
N LEU A 606 4.66 -0.84 6.80
CA LEU A 606 4.07 -0.93 5.47
C LEU A 606 3.99 -2.37 4.94
N ASN A 607 4.41 -3.35 5.73
CA ASN A 607 4.56 -4.75 5.36
C ASN A 607 5.36 -4.95 4.05
N LEU A 608 6.38 -4.10 3.84
CA LEU A 608 7.30 -4.26 2.72
C LEU A 608 8.21 -5.45 3.00
N ARG A 609 8.20 -6.44 2.11
CA ARG A 609 9.05 -7.64 2.21
C ARG A 609 10.23 -7.51 1.28
N HIS A 610 11.44 -7.47 1.84
CA HIS A 610 12.65 -7.31 1.06
C HIS A 610 13.06 -8.63 0.41
N ILE A 611 13.57 -8.55 -0.82
CA ILE A 611 14.48 -9.57 -1.32
C ILE A 611 15.84 -9.26 -0.71
N ILE A 612 16.24 -10.09 0.25
CA ILE A 612 17.55 -9.97 0.90
C ILE A 612 18.58 -10.64 -0.01
N ASN A 613 19.51 -9.84 -0.55
CA ASN A 613 20.53 -10.34 -1.45
C ASN A 613 21.94 -9.98 -0.93
N LYS A 614 22.64 -11.00 -0.43
CA LYS A 614 24.01 -10.91 0.08
C LYS A 614 25.09 -10.87 -1.00
N GLU A 615 24.74 -11.12 -2.25
CA GLU A 615 25.67 -11.17 -3.39
C GLU A 615 25.93 -9.79 -4.01
N ILE A 616 25.19 -8.75 -3.60
CA ILE A 616 25.35 -7.39 -4.12
C ILE A 616 26.58 -6.70 -3.51
N LEU A 617 26.77 -6.85 -2.20
CA LEU A 617 27.69 -6.05 -1.40
C LEU A 617 28.63 -6.94 -0.59
N ILE A 618 29.91 -6.54 -0.56
CA ILE A 618 30.92 -7.15 0.30
C ILE A 618 31.75 -6.08 1.02
N TYR A 619 32.14 -6.37 2.25
CA TYR A 619 33.13 -5.56 2.97
C TYR A 619 34.54 -6.00 2.57
N PRO A 620 35.42 -5.07 2.16
CA PRO A 620 36.85 -5.38 2.03
C PRO A 620 37.38 -6.03 3.32
N GLY A 621 38.26 -7.02 3.18
CA GLY A 621 38.73 -7.85 4.30
C GLY A 621 37.81 -9.03 4.67
N TYR A 622 36.65 -9.19 4.03
CA TYR A 622 35.78 -10.35 4.23
C TYR A 622 36.04 -11.39 3.14
N VAL A 623 35.97 -12.66 3.51
CA VAL A 623 36.13 -13.77 2.56
C VAL A 623 34.92 -13.80 1.62
N PRO A 624 35.12 -13.67 0.29
CA PRO A 624 34.03 -13.69 -0.67
C PRO A 624 33.42 -15.09 -0.82
N GLU A 625 32.12 -15.14 -1.11
CA GLU A 625 31.47 -16.41 -1.44
C GLU A 625 31.94 -16.93 -2.82
N PRO A 626 32.21 -18.25 -2.96
CA PRO A 626 32.67 -18.82 -4.21
C PRO A 626 31.72 -18.54 -5.38
N GLY A 627 32.25 -17.98 -6.47
CA GLY A 627 31.49 -17.72 -7.70
C GLY A 627 30.62 -16.45 -7.68
N VAL A 628 30.63 -15.67 -6.59
CA VAL A 628 29.87 -14.42 -6.50
C VAL A 628 30.67 -13.25 -7.07
N ASP A 629 30.05 -12.49 -7.97
CA ASP A 629 30.60 -11.22 -8.48
C ASP A 629 29.90 -10.02 -7.83
N TYR A 630 30.44 -9.59 -6.70
CA TYR A 630 29.90 -8.46 -5.93
C TYR A 630 29.90 -7.16 -6.74
N ARG A 631 28.81 -6.39 -6.65
CA ARG A 631 28.66 -5.10 -7.34
C ARG A 631 29.13 -3.91 -6.52
N VAL A 632 29.25 -4.05 -5.21
CA VAL A 632 29.57 -2.94 -4.30
C VAL A 632 30.58 -3.38 -3.24
N PHE A 633 31.62 -2.57 -3.05
CA PHE A 633 32.43 -2.60 -1.84
C PHE A 633 31.87 -1.62 -0.81
N HIS A 634 31.71 -2.05 0.43
CA HIS A 634 31.39 -1.17 1.56
C HIS A 634 32.60 -1.06 2.47
N TYR A 635 33.38 0.01 2.36
CA TYR A 635 34.63 0.19 3.13
C TYR A 635 34.39 0.88 4.49
N GLY A 636 33.28 0.52 5.14
CA GLY A 636 32.85 1.12 6.41
C GLY A 636 33.70 0.73 7.62
N LEU A 637 34.48 -0.35 7.53
CA LEU A 637 35.27 -0.95 8.60
C LEU A 637 36.76 -0.99 8.24
N GLU A 638 37.62 -1.20 9.24
CA GLU A 638 39.05 -1.46 9.01
C GLU A 638 39.24 -2.78 8.24
N PHE A 639 40.13 -2.78 7.25
CA PHE A 639 40.59 -4.00 6.57
C PHE A 639 42.10 -3.99 6.33
N LYS A 640 42.69 -5.19 6.18
CA LYS A 640 44.15 -5.39 6.14
C LYS A 640 44.54 -6.38 5.05
N VAL A 641 45.69 -6.12 4.42
CA VAL A 641 46.36 -7.03 3.49
C VAL A 641 47.85 -7.00 3.82
N GLY A 642 48.36 -8.07 4.43
CA GLY A 642 49.72 -8.11 4.97
C GLY A 642 49.96 -6.96 5.97
N ASN A 643 50.95 -6.11 5.67
CA ASN A 643 51.31 -4.95 6.51
C ASN A 643 50.54 -3.67 6.15
N TRP A 644 49.72 -3.69 5.10
CA TRP A 644 48.90 -2.56 4.70
C TRP A 644 47.53 -2.65 5.36
N SER A 645 47.03 -1.54 5.87
CA SER A 645 45.67 -1.43 6.40
C SER A 645 45.01 -0.13 5.96
N PHE A 646 43.68 -0.18 5.88
CA PHE A 646 42.86 0.98 5.62
C PHE A 646 41.69 1.02 6.60
N ASP A 647 41.50 2.18 7.23
CA ASP A 647 40.32 2.53 8.01
C ASP A 647 39.95 3.96 7.66
N LYS A 648 38.72 4.16 7.15
CA LYS A 648 38.21 5.49 6.79
C LYS A 648 38.20 6.46 7.98
N ALA A 649 38.04 5.98 9.21
CA ALA A 649 37.96 6.81 10.39
C ALA A 649 39.24 7.63 10.62
N ASN A 650 40.40 7.11 10.17
CA ASN A 650 41.69 7.80 10.24
C ASN A 650 41.79 9.04 9.33
N TRP A 651 40.83 9.22 8.42
CA TRP A 651 40.85 10.28 7.40
C TRP A 651 39.70 11.29 7.56
N ARG A 652 39.03 11.32 8.72
CA ARG A 652 37.90 12.22 9.03
C ARG A 652 38.23 13.70 8.87
N ASN A 653 39.44 14.11 9.27
CA ASN A 653 39.84 15.52 9.29
C ASN A 653 40.87 15.86 8.21
N THR A 654 41.15 14.94 7.28
CA THR A 654 42.16 15.12 6.25
C THR A 654 41.54 15.65 4.97
N ASP A 655 41.99 16.82 4.52
CA ASP A 655 41.57 17.36 3.23
C ASP A 655 42.37 16.73 2.08
N LEU A 656 41.82 15.67 1.51
CA LEU A 656 42.41 14.96 0.37
C LEU A 656 42.01 15.55 -0.99
N ILE A 657 41.02 16.43 -1.00
CA ILE A 657 40.42 16.98 -2.23
C ILE A 657 41.06 18.29 -2.63
N ASN A 658 41.35 19.17 -1.67
CA ASN A 658 41.95 20.48 -1.95
C ASN A 658 43.48 20.47 -1.84
N LYS A 659 44.06 19.51 -1.13
CA LYS A 659 45.52 19.32 -1.10
C LYS A 659 45.95 18.53 -2.33
N CYS A 660 46.59 19.21 -3.28
CA CYS A 660 47.06 18.59 -4.51
C CYS A 660 47.89 17.33 -4.25
N TRP A 661 47.60 16.29 -5.02
CA TRP A 661 48.25 14.97 -4.97
C TRP A 661 48.16 14.22 -3.64
N ALA A 662 47.30 14.69 -2.72
CA ALA A 662 47.00 13.93 -1.52
C ALA A 662 46.29 12.62 -1.89
N LYS A 663 46.76 11.52 -1.29
CA LYS A 663 46.26 10.16 -1.52
C LYS A 663 46.37 9.32 -0.25
N PHE A 664 45.72 8.16 -0.25
CA PHE A 664 45.88 7.14 0.78
C PHE A 664 47.19 6.36 0.58
N PRO A 665 47.68 5.66 1.62
CA PRO A 665 48.81 4.73 1.50
C PRO A 665 48.58 3.74 0.35
N ASP A 666 49.59 3.54 -0.49
CA ASP A 666 49.48 2.65 -1.64
C ASP A 666 49.21 1.21 -1.17
N PRO A 667 48.16 0.55 -1.69
CA PRO A 667 47.94 -0.86 -1.42
C PRO A 667 49.04 -1.72 -2.07
N PRO A 668 49.31 -2.93 -1.53
CA PRO A 668 50.22 -3.88 -2.17
C PRO A 668 49.82 -4.19 -3.62
N THR A 669 50.79 -4.57 -4.45
CA THR A 669 50.44 -5.01 -5.81
C THR A 669 49.76 -6.38 -5.78
N PRO A 670 48.82 -6.69 -6.70
CA PRO A 670 48.19 -8.01 -6.75
C PRO A 670 49.19 -9.19 -6.85
N SER A 671 50.38 -8.93 -7.42
CA SER A 671 51.50 -9.87 -7.51
C SER A 671 52.22 -10.13 -6.19
N GLU A 672 52.10 -9.24 -5.20
CA GLU A 672 52.69 -9.38 -3.85
C GLU A 672 51.81 -10.20 -2.90
N VAL A 673 50.60 -10.57 -3.32
CA VAL A 673 49.70 -11.46 -2.54
C VAL A 673 50.17 -12.91 -2.70
N HIS A 674 50.92 -13.39 -1.71
CA HIS A 674 51.47 -14.76 -1.67
C HIS A 674 50.60 -15.77 -0.90
N GLU A 675 49.35 -15.42 -0.61
CA GLU A 675 48.44 -16.26 0.14
C GLU A 675 48.14 -17.57 -0.61
N THR A 676 48.35 -18.70 0.08
CA THR A 676 48.21 -20.04 -0.51
C THR A 676 46.77 -20.53 -0.49
N ASP A 677 45.98 -20.01 0.45
CA ASP A 677 44.55 -20.24 0.51
C ASP A 677 43.84 -19.36 -0.53
N ASN A 678 43.04 -19.98 -1.42
CA ASN A 678 42.41 -19.28 -2.53
C ASN A 678 41.36 -18.27 -2.07
N ASP A 679 40.66 -18.55 -0.97
CA ASP A 679 39.59 -17.71 -0.44
C ASP A 679 40.19 -16.46 0.23
N LEU A 680 41.27 -16.65 1.02
CA LEU A 680 42.05 -15.56 1.60
C LEU A 680 42.75 -14.72 0.53
N ARG A 681 43.25 -15.35 -0.53
CA ARG A 681 43.82 -14.64 -1.68
C ARG A 681 42.78 -13.77 -2.38
N GLN A 682 41.57 -14.29 -2.62
CA GLN A 682 40.50 -13.54 -3.27
C GLN A 682 40.03 -12.36 -2.39
N ARG A 683 39.92 -12.55 -1.07
CA ARG A 683 39.68 -11.47 -0.10
C ARG A 683 40.70 -10.34 -0.25
N ASP A 684 41.99 -10.69 -0.28
CA ASP A 684 43.08 -9.72 -0.35
C ASP A 684 43.07 -8.95 -1.68
N LEU A 685 42.80 -9.64 -2.79
CA LEU A 685 42.67 -9.03 -4.11
C LEU A 685 41.50 -8.03 -4.18
N LEU A 686 40.33 -8.37 -3.64
CA LEU A 686 39.18 -7.46 -3.55
C LEU A 686 39.49 -6.24 -2.66
N SER A 687 40.23 -6.45 -1.58
CA SER A 687 40.64 -5.39 -0.67
C SER A 687 41.62 -4.41 -1.33
N ILE A 688 42.59 -4.93 -2.07
CA ILE A 688 43.52 -4.14 -2.90
C ILE A 688 42.74 -3.37 -3.97
N GLU A 689 41.79 -4.01 -4.67
CA GLU A 689 40.95 -3.37 -5.69
C GLU A 689 40.24 -2.12 -5.12
N CYS A 690 39.63 -2.25 -3.94
CA CYS A 690 38.96 -1.13 -3.26
C CYS A 690 39.92 0.04 -2.98
N GLY A 691 41.10 -0.24 -2.40
CA GLY A 691 42.11 0.78 -2.10
C GLY A 691 42.67 1.46 -3.36
N GLN A 692 42.91 0.68 -4.42
CA GLN A 692 43.38 1.19 -5.71
C GLN A 692 42.37 2.14 -6.35
N LYS A 693 41.08 1.78 -6.38
CA LYS A 693 40.02 2.64 -6.93
C LYS A 693 39.88 3.97 -6.20
N LEU A 694 40.04 3.98 -4.88
CA LEU A 694 40.04 5.21 -4.08
C LEU A 694 41.22 6.12 -4.46
N ASN A 695 42.43 5.57 -4.55
CA ASN A 695 43.62 6.33 -4.94
C ASN A 695 43.57 6.80 -6.41
N GLU A 696 43.04 5.99 -7.31
CA GLU A 696 42.81 6.34 -8.71
C GLU A 696 41.83 7.51 -8.83
N ALA A 697 40.72 7.48 -8.09
CA ALA A 697 39.73 8.55 -8.06
C ALA A 697 40.35 9.90 -7.64
N LEU A 698 41.19 9.88 -6.60
CA LEU A 698 41.92 11.05 -6.13
C LEU A 698 42.93 11.56 -7.17
N LEU A 699 43.71 10.65 -7.77
CA LEU A 699 44.67 11.00 -8.83
C LEU A 699 43.98 11.71 -10.00
N LEU A 700 42.87 11.14 -10.50
CA LEU A 700 42.11 11.70 -11.62
C LEU A 700 41.40 13.00 -11.23
N HIS A 701 40.98 13.15 -9.97
CA HIS A 701 40.45 14.41 -9.47
C HIS A 701 41.53 15.51 -9.49
N HIS A 702 42.72 15.27 -8.95
CA HIS A 702 43.82 16.22 -8.94
C HIS A 702 44.30 16.61 -10.34
N LYS A 703 44.35 15.64 -11.27
CA LYS A 703 44.60 15.92 -12.70
C LYS A 703 43.54 16.84 -13.30
N ARG A 704 42.25 16.59 -13.06
CA ARG A 704 41.15 17.44 -13.55
C ARG A 704 41.17 18.85 -12.96
N ARG A 705 41.69 19.01 -11.74
CA ARG A 705 41.90 20.31 -11.10
C ARG A 705 43.13 21.06 -11.59
N ASN A 706 43.90 20.49 -12.52
CA ASN A 706 45.18 21.03 -12.98
C ASN A 706 46.14 21.32 -11.81
N CYS A 707 46.25 20.36 -10.88
CA CYS A 707 47.25 20.46 -9.83
C CYS A 707 48.66 20.59 -10.44
N PRO A 708 49.51 21.50 -9.93
CA PRO A 708 50.87 21.69 -10.42
C PRO A 708 51.68 20.40 -10.21
N GLU A 709 52.56 20.05 -11.15
CA GLU A 709 53.37 18.82 -11.08
C GLU A 709 54.08 18.70 -9.72
N PRO A 710 54.17 17.49 -9.13
CA PRO A 710 54.85 17.29 -7.85
C PRO A 710 56.30 17.79 -7.94
N GLY A 711 56.60 18.91 -7.25
CA GLY A 711 57.91 19.54 -7.26
C GLY A 711 58.05 20.82 -8.12
N SER A 712 56.99 21.27 -8.81
CA SER A 712 56.96 22.64 -9.36
C SER A 712 56.39 23.59 -8.31
N GLU A 713 57.26 24.22 -7.53
CA GLU A 713 56.86 25.35 -6.67
C GLU A 713 56.38 26.51 -7.56
N SER A 714 55.12 26.90 -7.39
CA SER A 714 54.70 28.27 -7.63
C SER A 714 53.93 28.74 -6.40
N GLU A 715 54.58 29.57 -5.60
CA GLU A 715 53.98 30.32 -4.50
C GLU A 715 52.74 31.08 -4.99
N SER A 716 51.54 30.57 -4.72
CA SER A 716 50.33 31.38 -4.79
C SER A 716 50.02 31.91 -3.39
N LYS A 717 50.39 33.17 -3.19
CA LYS A 717 50.13 34.05 -2.05
C LYS A 717 48.80 33.76 -1.33
N GLU A 718 48.85 33.16 -0.16
CA GLU A 718 47.83 33.37 0.87
C GLU A 718 48.11 34.71 1.56
N SER A 719 47.21 35.68 1.36
CA SER A 719 47.20 36.93 2.11
C SER A 719 46.73 36.67 3.54
N ILE A 720 47.67 36.30 4.42
CA ILE A 720 47.46 36.37 5.87
C ILE A 720 47.90 37.76 6.34
N SER A 721 46.92 38.61 6.62
CA SER A 721 47.10 39.81 7.42
C SER A 721 47.35 39.41 8.87
N LEU A 722 48.62 39.36 9.30
CA LEU A 722 49.00 39.26 10.71
C LEU A 722 49.74 40.55 11.12
N GLY A 723 49.02 41.39 11.87
CA GLY A 723 49.57 42.52 12.60
C GLY A 723 50.46 42.05 13.75
N SER A 724 51.71 42.50 13.69
CA SER A 724 52.88 42.14 14.50
C SER A 724 52.82 42.54 16.00
N ARG A 725 53.57 41.76 16.82
CA ARG A 725 54.46 42.09 17.97
C ARG A 725 54.17 41.16 19.16
N LYS A 726 55.12 40.53 19.86
CA LYS A 726 56.57 40.66 19.95
C LYS A 726 57.12 39.38 20.62
N VAL A 727 58.35 39.02 20.25
CA VAL A 727 59.17 37.90 20.75
C VAL A 727 59.58 38.10 22.22
N GLY A 728 59.59 37.01 22.99
CA GLY A 728 60.18 36.92 24.33
C GLY A 728 60.57 35.47 24.69
N LYS A 729 61.87 35.20 24.61
CA LYS A 729 62.69 34.04 25.03
C LYS A 729 62.34 33.43 26.42
N LEU A 730 62.38 32.09 26.57
CA LEU A 730 63.31 31.30 27.43
C LEU A 730 62.77 29.91 27.86
N GLU A 731 63.58 28.90 27.53
CA GLU A 731 64.07 27.75 28.33
C GLU A 731 63.17 26.84 29.19
N ALA A 732 63.52 25.55 29.09
CA ALA A 732 63.03 24.40 29.82
C ALA A 732 63.41 24.38 31.31
N LYS A 733 62.57 23.76 32.16
CA LYS A 733 63.00 22.97 33.32
C LYS A 733 61.90 22.06 33.91
N GLN A 734 62.38 20.95 34.47
CA GLN A 734 61.71 19.81 35.09
C GLN A 734 60.94 20.08 36.41
N ALA A 735 60.05 19.12 36.72
CA ALA A 735 59.84 18.43 38.00
C ALA A 735 58.55 18.71 38.83
N LYS A 736 57.82 17.59 39.05
CA LYS A 736 57.16 17.07 40.27
C LYS A 736 56.15 17.93 41.06
N GLY A 737 54.95 17.34 41.26
CA GLY A 737 54.45 16.99 42.61
C GLY A 737 53.20 17.70 43.14
N SER A 738 52.13 16.89 43.31
CA SER A 738 51.10 16.87 44.39
C SER A 738 50.11 18.01 44.65
N ASP A 739 48.85 17.56 44.73
CA ASP A 739 47.73 17.87 45.63
C ASP A 739 46.86 19.15 45.54
N GLU A 740 45.59 18.85 45.23
CA GLU A 740 44.31 19.23 45.86
C GLU A 740 43.87 20.70 46.11
N THR A 741 42.69 20.96 45.53
CA THR A 741 41.48 21.62 46.08
C THR A 741 41.24 23.15 45.91
N THR A 742 40.07 23.38 45.29
CA THR A 742 39.02 24.42 45.49
C THR A 742 39.18 25.91 45.10
N GLU A 743 38.15 26.33 44.34
CA GLU A 743 37.43 27.62 44.34
C GLU A 743 38.08 28.87 43.70
N GLU A 744 37.54 29.37 42.58
CA GLU A 744 36.52 30.46 42.47
C GLU A 744 37.13 31.85 42.82
N THR A 745 37.13 32.93 42.04
CA THR A 745 36.14 33.63 41.18
C THR A 745 36.92 34.78 40.46
N THR A 746 36.55 35.37 39.32
CA THR A 746 35.51 36.41 39.20
C THR A 746 35.43 36.95 37.74
N SER A 747 34.24 36.97 37.15
CA SER A 747 33.84 38.00 36.18
C SER A 747 32.34 38.34 36.33
N GLU A 748 31.91 38.65 37.54
CA GLU A 748 30.51 38.91 37.90
C GLU A 748 29.92 40.27 37.45
N GLY A 749 30.65 41.10 36.71
CA GLY A 749 30.22 42.49 36.47
C GLY A 749 29.11 42.73 35.43
N ARG A 750 28.87 41.83 34.47
CA ARG A 750 27.98 42.11 33.31
C ARG A 750 26.72 41.25 33.21
N PHE A 751 26.63 40.12 33.93
CA PHE A 751 25.48 39.21 33.85
C PHE A 751 24.33 39.54 34.82
N SER A 752 24.59 40.31 35.88
CA SER A 752 23.59 40.65 36.90
C SER A 752 22.52 41.63 36.40
N ARG A 753 22.89 42.62 35.56
CA ARG A 753 21.92 43.60 35.03
C ARG A 753 20.94 43.02 34.01
N LEU A 754 21.33 42.01 33.23
CA LEU A 754 20.44 41.38 32.25
C LEU A 754 19.39 40.47 32.90
N LYS A 755 19.77 39.71 33.93
CA LYS A 755 18.82 38.85 34.67
C LYS A 755 17.75 39.66 35.39
N MET A 756 18.11 40.79 35.99
CA MET A 756 17.13 41.69 36.65
C MET A 756 16.13 42.31 35.66
N TRP A 757 16.55 42.60 34.43
CA TRP A 757 15.68 43.17 33.40
C TRP A 757 14.68 42.14 32.86
N VAL A 758 15.11 40.90 32.66
CA VAL A 758 14.24 39.81 32.23
C VAL A 758 13.20 39.47 33.30
N ILE A 759 13.60 39.43 34.57
CA ILE A 759 12.66 39.17 35.68
C ILE A 759 11.63 40.31 35.80
N ALA A 760 12.05 41.57 35.65
CA ALA A 760 11.13 42.71 35.67
C ALA A 760 10.10 42.65 34.52
N VAL A 761 10.52 42.28 33.31
CA VAL A 761 9.62 42.11 32.16
C VAL A 761 8.61 40.98 32.39
N TRP A 762 9.04 39.86 32.97
CA TRP A 762 8.15 38.74 33.31
C TRP A 762 7.12 39.10 34.38
N VAL A 763 7.52 39.86 35.41
CA VAL A 763 6.61 40.32 36.47
C VAL A 763 5.60 41.33 35.91
N ILE A 764 6.04 42.27 35.06
CA ILE A 764 5.15 43.27 34.44
C ILE A 764 4.15 42.59 33.49
N SER A 765 4.57 41.60 32.70
CA SER A 765 3.67 40.83 31.83
C SER A 765 2.68 39.97 32.62
N GLY A 766 3.11 39.36 33.72
CA GLY A 766 2.22 38.57 34.60
C GLY A 766 1.17 39.42 35.30
N VAL A 767 1.55 40.60 35.79
CA VAL A 767 0.61 41.56 36.42
C VAL A 767 -0.35 42.14 35.37
N GLY A 768 0.14 42.46 34.16
CA GLY A 768 -0.70 42.92 33.06
C GLY A 768 -1.76 41.89 32.66
N PHE A 769 -1.40 40.61 32.62
CA PHE A 769 -2.33 39.52 32.31
C PHE A 769 -3.41 39.34 33.40
N MET A 770 -3.04 39.48 34.67
CA MET A 770 -3.98 39.43 35.80
C MET A 770 -4.95 40.62 35.83
N VAL A 771 -4.49 41.82 35.47
CA VAL A 771 -5.36 43.02 35.36
C VAL A 771 -6.37 42.87 34.22
N VAL A 772 -5.96 42.32 33.08
CA VAL A 772 -6.87 42.03 31.96
C VAL A 772 -7.91 40.97 32.33
N MET A 773 -7.51 39.91 33.04
CA MET A 773 -8.46 38.90 33.54
C MET A 773 -9.44 39.46 34.57
N LEU A 774 -9.02 40.36 35.45
CA LEU A 774 -9.90 41.03 36.42
C LEU A 774 -10.87 42.02 35.75
N LEU A 775 -10.45 42.69 34.67
CA LEU A 775 -11.31 43.58 33.87
C LEU A 775 -12.37 42.79 33.06
N VAL A 776 -12.01 41.61 32.54
CA VAL A 776 -12.94 40.72 31.82
C VAL A 776 -13.93 40.04 32.78
N CYS A 777 -13.51 39.73 34.02
CA CYS A 777 -14.38 39.13 35.03
C CYS A 777 -15.27 40.13 35.79
N SER A 778 -14.95 41.43 35.80
CA SER A 778 -15.76 42.46 36.47
C SER A 778 -16.91 43.03 35.62
N THR A 779 -16.92 42.78 34.30
CA THR A 779 -17.92 43.30 33.37
C THR A 779 -19.17 42.42 33.19
N ARG A 780 -19.32 41.34 33.97
CA ARG A 780 -20.55 40.51 33.94
C ARG A 780 -21.14 40.21 35.32
N LYS A 781 -21.87 41.22 35.83
CA LYS A 781 -22.95 41.14 36.84
C LYS A 781 -23.97 42.20 36.40
N VAL A 782 -25.28 42.03 36.27
CA VAL A 782 -26.34 41.04 36.62
C VAL A 782 -27.62 41.54 35.89
N ARG A 783 -28.58 40.70 35.44
CA ARG A 783 -29.94 40.44 36.02
C ARG A 783 -30.80 39.73 34.95
N ALA A 784 -31.86 38.94 35.19
CA ALA A 784 -32.35 38.04 36.23
C ALA A 784 -33.79 37.60 35.82
N ARG A 785 -34.25 36.46 36.36
CA ARG A 785 -35.63 35.89 36.40
C ARG A 785 -35.96 34.86 35.30
N GLY A 786 -36.49 33.68 35.60
CA GLY A 786 -36.86 33.09 36.89
C GLY A 786 -37.61 31.76 36.73
N LYS A 787 -37.69 31.03 37.85
CA LYS A 787 -38.63 29.95 38.21
C LYS A 787 -38.59 28.64 37.42
N GLY A 788 -38.08 27.61 38.09
CA GLY A 788 -38.25 26.20 37.74
C GLY A 788 -39.62 25.64 38.11
N TYR A 789 -40.00 24.59 37.38
CA TYR A 789 -41.06 23.66 37.74
C TYR A 789 -40.57 22.22 37.53
N ARG A 790 -40.86 21.38 38.52
CA ARG A 790 -40.54 19.94 38.65
C ARG A 790 -41.33 19.10 37.64
N ASN A 791 -40.78 17.93 37.28
CA ASN A 791 -41.48 16.64 37.34
C ASN A 791 -40.46 15.47 37.38
N LYS A 792 -40.21 14.88 38.54
CA LYS A 792 -40.81 13.64 39.06
C LYS A 792 -40.56 12.40 38.16
N ARG A 793 -39.44 11.71 38.44
CA ARG A 793 -39.41 10.25 38.46
C ARG A 793 -40.30 9.77 39.60
N ARG A 794 -41.21 8.83 39.32
CA ARG A 794 -41.94 8.06 40.32
C ARG A 794 -41.68 6.58 40.07
N THR A 795 -41.32 5.93 41.16
CA THR A 795 -41.06 4.52 41.43
C THR A 795 -42.25 3.60 41.16
N THR A 796 -41.96 2.38 40.71
CA THR A 796 -42.68 1.13 41.07
C THR A 796 -41.64 0.01 41.06
N SER A 797 -41.11 -0.37 42.23
CA SER A 797 -41.58 -1.48 43.06
C SER A 797 -41.13 -2.84 42.55
N SER A 798 -40.18 -3.39 43.29
CA SER A 798 -39.88 -4.81 43.40
C SER A 798 -41.13 -5.67 43.50
N TYR A 799 -41.19 -6.72 42.69
CA TYR A 799 -41.91 -7.95 43.03
C TYR A 799 -41.00 -9.15 42.74
N SER A 800 -41.00 -10.02 43.74
CA SER A 800 -40.37 -11.32 43.94
C SER A 800 -40.50 -12.31 42.77
N LYS A 801 -39.41 -13.04 42.51
CA LYS A 801 -39.44 -14.45 42.07
C LYS A 801 -39.76 -15.36 43.27
N PRO A 802 -40.60 -16.38 43.13
CA PRO A 802 -40.28 -17.76 43.48
C PRO A 802 -39.81 -18.47 42.18
N GLY A 803 -38.87 -19.40 42.14
CA GLY A 803 -38.66 -20.57 42.99
C GLY A 803 -38.48 -21.73 41.99
N PHE A 804 -37.41 -22.52 42.18
CA PHE A 804 -37.11 -23.90 41.72
C PHE A 804 -38.04 -24.49 40.62
N GLU A 805 -37.51 -24.92 39.47
CA GLU A 805 -36.86 -26.22 39.20
C GLU A 805 -36.18 -26.18 37.84
#